data_AF-A0A3D4RXT9-F1
#
_entry.id   AF-A0A3D4RXT9-F1
#
_cell.length_a   1.000
_cell.length_b   1.000
_cell.length_c   1.000
_cell.angle_alpha   90.00
_cell.angle_beta   90.00
_cell.angle_gamma   90.00
#
_symmetry.space_group_name_H-M   'P 1'
#
loop_
_entity.id
_entity.type
_entity.pdbx_description
1 polymer ?
#
loop_
_entity_poly.entity_id
_entity_poly.type
_entity_poly.pdbx_seq_one_letter_code
_entity_poly.pdbx_strand_id
1 'polypeptide(L)'
;MLILGAADLLAQCADTCRLGAEQDGKSCQLWDSNTSSWQAQPWDGSGHLHNRARVHTAWLRERLMPVGGVMGAVFTDDALDQVALYVSRRDSAIWTGVYLAAESLRLMTTDAPDAAEQIAKTVQTLHRWWTISGDPGYLARYAAPAESPAPVLAALPADDDEVQRDVPFNGGIWHWRGRVSRDQYQGVLLGYSLAYQATDDPQLRELIRSDIVTFVEQLMRRESREVEIWLGGIRWSNRVELEHVVYTDDETDDGKPIIEIDPDSFDVDARGLVPFWPKPSAILRDIPGLGWLPDIQLPTQAIQLAAAFTIALQVTEGIPAYAGRRAAIAAHYQQHASDWLGIAVDWRNTNRCGDGYFGLNIAFLPAFSWARLETDPARRGWVQRKVLRDALWNAVATHKNVHFAFSYASQAPAEDALGGIIDAHVAQLRLFPPAPQLSLTLDLRGLYPQDPACPGLSTVAANVDQRAAASFIWERQPWNLYSEGTRRLVFPGIDFLLPYWMGRYQGFIEDDAPGTCLDWRFSGGALDIDGDGTADALTDGLLIVRYLLGYRDEALVQAAIAPGCTRCDHDSIHARIEQVKGQFDLDADESLNALTDGQLLIRYLFGYRGAVLTQDTVAPGCKRCDAQDISEYAAKLLP
;
A
#
# COMPACT_ATOMS: atom_id res chain seq x y z
N MET A 1 23.35 12.13 -5.63
CA MET A 1 24.61 11.74 -4.96
C MET A 1 24.26 10.58 -4.06
N LEU A 2 24.65 9.36 -4.44
CA LEU A 2 24.38 8.14 -3.69
C LEU A 2 25.12 8.20 -2.35
N ILE A 3 24.40 7.99 -1.25
CA ILE A 3 25.01 7.48 -0.03
C ILE A 3 24.55 6.03 0.07
N LEU A 4 25.32 5.16 -0.58
CA LEU A 4 25.48 3.78 -0.14
C LEU A 4 26.29 3.84 1.15
N GLY A 5 25.72 3.36 2.24
CA GLY A 5 26.37 3.31 3.53
C GLY A 5 25.46 2.65 4.56
N ALA A 6 25.39 1.32 4.51
CA ALA A 6 24.94 0.51 5.64
C ALA A 6 25.65 -0.85 5.57
N ALA A 7 26.98 -0.81 5.73
CA ALA A 7 27.69 -1.93 6.31
C ALA A 7 27.33 -1.92 7.80
N ASP A 8 26.19 -2.55 8.13
CA ASP A 8 25.80 -3.12 9.42
C ASP A 8 24.31 -3.56 9.31
N LEU A 9 24.02 -4.42 8.34
CA LEU A 9 22.83 -5.28 8.36
C LEU A 9 23.18 -6.50 9.23
N LEU A 10 23.25 -6.31 10.56
CA LEU A 10 22.75 -7.37 11.44
C LEU A 10 21.32 -7.62 10.93
N ALA A 11 21.03 -8.83 10.46
CA ALA A 11 19.76 -9.17 9.82
C ALA A 11 18.61 -8.65 10.69
N GLN A 12 18.01 -7.52 10.29
CA GLN A 12 16.90 -6.94 11.03
C GLN A 12 15.79 -8.00 11.03
N CYS A 13 15.17 -8.18 12.20
CA CYS A 13 14.04 -9.07 12.32
C CYS A 13 12.97 -8.58 11.32
N ALA A 14 12.77 -9.30 10.22
CA ALA A 14 11.85 -8.93 9.15
C ALA A 14 10.60 -9.81 9.21
N ASP A 15 9.42 -9.20 9.09
CA ASP A 15 8.16 -9.93 9.13
C ASP A 15 8.05 -10.89 7.92
N THR A 16 7.88 -12.18 8.18
CA THR A 16 7.75 -13.23 7.14
C THR A 16 6.30 -13.60 6.85
N CYS A 17 5.37 -13.14 7.69
CA CYS A 17 3.96 -13.49 7.64
C CYS A 17 3.05 -12.39 8.22
N ARG A 18 1.75 -12.51 7.96
CA ARG A 18 0.73 -11.63 8.56
C ARG A 18 0.39 -12.11 9.97
N LEU A 19 0.43 -11.20 10.95
CA LEU A 19 0.06 -11.49 12.35
C LEU A 19 -1.26 -12.27 12.44
N GLY A 20 -1.25 -13.39 13.17
CA GLY A 20 -2.42 -14.24 13.37
C GLY A 20 -2.82 -15.11 12.17
N ALA A 21 -2.08 -15.07 11.05
CA ALA A 21 -2.30 -16.00 9.96
C ALA A 21 -2.00 -17.44 10.38
N GLU A 22 -2.74 -18.40 9.84
CA GLU A 22 -2.52 -19.83 10.02
C GLU A 22 -2.23 -20.48 8.67
N GLN A 23 -1.23 -21.36 8.64
CA GLN A 23 -0.85 -22.10 7.44
C GLN A 23 -0.13 -23.39 7.81
N ASP A 24 -0.54 -24.54 7.25
CA ASP A 24 0.14 -25.84 7.39
C ASP A 24 0.42 -26.27 8.85
N GLY A 25 -0.50 -25.93 9.78
CA GLY A 25 -0.35 -26.20 11.22
C GLY A 25 0.58 -25.22 11.97
N LYS A 26 0.96 -24.13 11.32
CA LYS A 26 1.72 -23.01 11.88
C LYS A 26 0.78 -21.83 12.13
N SER A 27 1.13 -20.99 13.09
CA SER A 27 0.51 -19.68 13.33
C SER A 27 1.58 -18.60 13.31
N CYS A 28 1.29 -17.47 12.68
CA CYS A 28 2.19 -16.33 12.62
C CYS A 28 2.15 -15.54 13.93
N GLN A 29 3.27 -15.51 14.65
CA GLN A 29 3.40 -14.91 15.98
C GLN A 29 4.57 -13.94 16.06
N LEU A 30 4.59 -13.12 17.11
CA LEU A 30 5.69 -12.19 17.37
C LEU A 30 6.88 -12.93 17.98
N TRP A 31 8.06 -12.74 17.41
CA TRP A 31 9.35 -13.22 17.88
C TRP A 31 10.21 -12.05 18.32
N ASP A 32 10.91 -12.17 19.45
CA ASP A 32 11.95 -11.23 19.89
C ASP A 32 13.30 -11.92 19.82
N SER A 33 14.18 -11.43 18.93
CA SER A 33 15.53 -11.98 18.75
C SER A 33 16.44 -11.67 19.94
N ASN A 34 16.24 -10.54 20.63
CA ASN A 34 17.08 -10.16 21.76
C ASN A 34 16.92 -11.13 22.93
N THR A 35 15.69 -11.60 23.15
CA THR A 35 15.40 -12.60 24.20
C THR A 35 15.33 -14.02 23.67
N SER A 36 15.40 -14.21 22.34
CA SER A 36 15.22 -15.48 21.65
C SER A 36 13.95 -16.21 22.11
N SER A 37 12.83 -15.49 22.11
CA SER A 37 11.56 -16.04 22.59
C SER A 37 10.35 -15.54 21.82
N TRP A 38 9.37 -16.44 21.68
CA TRP A 38 8.03 -16.10 21.20
C TRP A 38 7.32 -15.20 22.22
N GLN A 39 6.71 -14.13 21.74
CA GLN A 39 6.00 -13.15 22.54
C GLN A 39 4.49 -13.35 22.42
N ALA A 40 3.75 -12.83 23.40
CA ALA A 40 2.30 -12.68 23.29
C ALA A 40 1.93 -11.68 22.17
N GLN A 41 0.63 -11.47 21.96
CA GLN A 41 0.12 -10.52 20.96
C GLN A 41 0.81 -9.15 21.08
N PRO A 42 1.15 -8.49 19.95
CA PRO A 42 1.89 -7.24 19.98
C PRO A 42 1.08 -6.15 20.70
N TRP A 43 1.73 -5.45 21.64
CA TRP A 43 1.15 -4.26 22.25
C TRP A 43 1.32 -3.06 21.31
N ASP A 44 0.21 -2.41 20.97
CA ASP A 44 0.15 -1.28 20.03
C ASP A 44 -0.21 0.06 20.70
N GLY A 45 0.11 0.21 21.99
CA GLY A 45 -0.17 1.42 22.77
C GLY A 45 0.60 2.67 22.35
N SER A 46 0.61 3.68 23.22
CA SER A 46 1.32 4.94 22.95
C SER A 46 2.82 4.68 22.79
N GLY A 47 3.39 5.11 21.66
CA GLY A 47 4.81 4.93 21.35
C GLY A 47 5.21 3.62 20.68
N HIS A 48 4.26 2.71 20.38
CA HIS A 48 4.49 1.45 19.68
C HIS A 48 3.93 1.48 18.26
N LEU A 49 4.47 2.38 17.44
CA LEU A 49 4.07 2.61 16.06
C LEU A 49 4.32 1.38 15.16
N HIS A 50 5.41 0.63 15.37
CA HIS A 50 5.66 -0.57 14.55
C HIS A 50 4.60 -1.64 14.79
N ASN A 51 4.32 -1.96 16.06
CA ASN A 51 3.27 -2.92 16.40
C ASN A 51 1.88 -2.44 15.95
N ARG A 52 1.60 -1.14 16.07
CA ARG A 52 0.39 -0.54 15.51
C ARG A 52 0.27 -0.76 14.00
N ALA A 53 1.38 -0.66 13.25
CA ALA A 53 1.39 -0.97 11.82
C ALA A 53 1.06 -2.44 11.55
N ARG A 54 1.65 -3.39 12.30
CA ARG A 54 1.35 -4.83 12.18
C ARG A 54 -0.13 -5.12 12.42
N VAL A 55 -0.72 -4.52 13.46
CA VAL A 55 -2.13 -4.72 13.82
C VAL A 55 -3.07 -4.13 12.77
N HIS A 56 -2.82 -2.90 12.30
CA HIS A 56 -3.61 -2.29 11.21
C HIS A 56 -3.51 -3.09 9.91
N THR A 57 -2.29 -3.48 9.49
CA THR A 57 -2.07 -4.31 8.30
C THR A 57 -2.80 -5.65 8.40
N ALA A 58 -2.75 -6.32 9.56
CA ALA A 58 -3.44 -7.58 9.76
C ALA A 58 -4.96 -7.44 9.65
N TRP A 59 -5.52 -6.38 10.25
CA TRP A 59 -6.96 -6.10 10.22
C TRP A 59 -7.44 -5.77 8.80
N LEU A 60 -6.70 -4.90 8.11
CA LEU A 60 -6.96 -4.50 6.73
C LEU A 60 -7.03 -5.71 5.79
N ARG A 61 -5.96 -6.53 5.79
CA ARG A 61 -5.84 -7.67 4.87
C ARG A 61 -6.89 -8.74 5.08
N GLU A 62 -7.35 -8.94 6.31
CA GLU A 62 -8.30 -10.00 6.63
C GLU A 62 -9.75 -9.63 6.30
N ARG A 63 -10.11 -8.36 6.51
CA ARG A 63 -11.53 -7.96 6.55
C ARG A 63 -11.89 -6.85 5.59
N LEU A 64 -10.93 -6.07 5.11
CA LEU A 64 -11.17 -4.79 4.42
C LEU A 64 -10.53 -4.72 3.03
N MET A 65 -10.13 -5.87 2.48
CA MET A 65 -9.60 -6.01 1.12
C MET A 65 -10.39 -7.03 0.27
N PRO A 66 -11.73 -6.89 0.13
CA PRO A 66 -12.52 -7.82 -0.68
C PRO A 66 -11.98 -7.92 -2.10
N VAL A 67 -11.58 -9.13 -2.50
CA VAL A 67 -11.00 -9.39 -3.84
C VAL A 67 -9.79 -8.49 -4.12
N GLY A 68 -9.02 -8.14 -3.08
CA GLY A 68 -7.79 -7.35 -3.17
C GLY A 68 -7.99 -5.82 -3.16
N GLY A 69 -9.24 -5.32 -3.18
CA GLY A 69 -9.51 -3.89 -3.19
C GLY A 69 -9.78 -3.31 -1.80
N VAL A 70 -9.12 -2.22 -1.43
CA VAL A 70 -9.29 -1.58 -0.10
C VAL A 70 -10.66 -0.92 0.01
N MET A 71 -11.41 -1.24 1.08
CA MET A 71 -12.74 -0.68 1.38
C MET A 71 -12.99 -0.57 2.89
N GLY A 72 -13.92 0.30 3.31
CA GLY A 72 -14.48 0.22 4.66
C GLY A 72 -15.55 -0.89 4.74
N ALA A 73 -15.93 -1.31 5.94
CA ALA A 73 -16.98 -2.32 6.10
C ALA A 73 -17.88 -2.08 7.30
N VAL A 74 -19.16 -2.40 7.14
CA VAL A 74 -20.12 -2.54 8.24
C VAL A 74 -20.22 -4.01 8.63
N PHE A 75 -20.14 -4.31 9.92
CA PHE A 75 -20.21 -5.69 10.45
C PHE A 75 -21.60 -6.05 10.97
N THR A 76 -21.89 -7.35 11.00
CA THR A 76 -23.19 -7.89 11.43
C THR A 76 -23.48 -7.60 12.90
N ASP A 77 -22.46 -7.68 13.74
CA ASP A 77 -22.53 -7.51 15.19
C ASP A 77 -21.25 -6.87 15.76
N ASP A 78 -21.20 -6.70 17.08
CA ASP A 78 -20.10 -6.02 17.76
C ASP A 78 -18.86 -6.93 17.95
N ALA A 79 -18.91 -8.22 17.57
CA ALA A 79 -17.73 -9.09 17.54
C ALA A 79 -16.84 -8.80 16.32
N LEU A 80 -17.39 -8.18 15.27
CA LEU A 80 -16.66 -7.76 14.05
C LEU A 80 -16.03 -8.93 13.28
N ASP A 81 -16.63 -10.12 13.36
CA ASP A 81 -16.16 -11.32 12.67
C ASP A 81 -16.70 -11.44 11.24
N GLN A 82 -17.95 -11.01 11.01
CA GLN A 82 -18.62 -11.14 9.72
C GLN A 82 -18.98 -9.77 9.12
N VAL A 83 -18.49 -9.52 7.90
CA VAL A 83 -18.83 -8.33 7.12
C VAL A 83 -20.27 -8.44 6.61
N ALA A 84 -21.08 -7.43 6.90
CA ALA A 84 -22.43 -7.29 6.36
C ALA A 84 -22.42 -6.60 4.99
N LEU A 85 -21.67 -5.50 4.85
CA LEU A 85 -21.51 -4.78 3.59
C LEU A 85 -20.19 -3.99 3.53
N TYR A 86 -19.67 -3.81 2.32
CA TYR A 86 -18.53 -2.93 2.07
C TYR A 86 -18.97 -1.52 1.67
N VAL A 87 -18.33 -0.51 2.26
CA VAL A 87 -18.59 0.92 2.02
C VAL A 87 -17.37 1.60 1.38
N SER A 88 -17.54 2.87 0.98
CA SER A 88 -16.51 3.64 0.26
C SER A 88 -16.05 2.97 -1.03
N ARG A 89 -16.93 2.16 -1.63
CA ARG A 89 -16.71 1.36 -2.83
C ARG A 89 -16.28 2.16 -4.07
N ARG A 90 -16.58 3.47 -4.11
CA ARG A 90 -16.17 4.36 -5.21
C ARG A 90 -14.68 4.75 -5.15
N ASP A 91 -14.04 4.63 -3.99
CA ASP A 91 -12.66 5.07 -3.77
C ASP A 91 -11.68 3.89 -3.63
N SER A 92 -12.11 2.69 -4.01
CA SER A 92 -11.28 1.49 -3.83
C SER A 92 -9.98 1.56 -4.62
N ALA A 93 -9.96 2.13 -5.83
CA ALA A 93 -8.75 2.31 -6.65
C ALA A 93 -7.70 3.22 -6.01
N ILE A 94 -8.05 4.43 -5.57
CA ILE A 94 -7.09 5.32 -4.90
C ILE A 94 -6.51 4.66 -3.64
N TRP A 95 -7.34 4.01 -2.83
CA TRP A 95 -6.92 3.41 -1.56
C TRP A 95 -6.13 2.12 -1.71
N THR A 96 -6.41 1.34 -2.75
CA THR A 96 -5.59 0.17 -3.12
C THR A 96 -4.20 0.60 -3.59
N GLY A 97 -4.11 1.70 -4.37
CA GLY A 97 -2.84 2.31 -4.73
C GLY A 97 -2.06 2.89 -3.53
N VAL A 98 -2.74 3.52 -2.59
CA VAL A 98 -2.13 4.00 -1.33
C VAL A 98 -1.63 2.85 -0.45
N TYR A 99 -2.37 1.74 -0.37
CA TYR A 99 -1.91 0.54 0.30
C TYR A 99 -0.65 -0.04 -0.38
N LEU A 100 -0.64 -0.11 -1.72
CA LEU A 100 0.54 -0.52 -2.47
C LEU A 100 1.75 0.38 -2.18
N ALA A 101 1.55 1.70 -2.08
CA ALA A 101 2.59 2.64 -1.71
C ALA A 101 3.15 2.36 -0.31
N ALA A 102 2.28 2.07 0.66
CA ALA A 102 2.66 1.74 2.03
C ALA A 102 3.47 0.43 2.10
N GLU A 103 3.03 -0.65 1.45
CA GLU A 103 3.76 -1.93 1.40
C GLU A 103 5.09 -1.80 0.64
N SER A 104 5.15 -0.95 -0.39
CA SER A 104 6.40 -0.66 -1.12
C SER A 104 7.43 0.04 -0.23
N LEU A 105 6.98 1.04 0.54
CA LEU A 105 7.84 1.73 1.52
C LEU A 105 8.26 0.78 2.65
N ARG A 106 7.37 -0.10 3.09
CA ARG A 106 7.67 -1.16 4.06
C ARG A 106 8.77 -2.09 3.54
N LEU A 107 8.60 -2.65 2.34
CA LEU A 107 9.60 -3.52 1.73
C LEU A 107 10.96 -2.83 1.63
N MET A 108 11.03 -1.60 1.11
CA MET A 108 12.29 -0.86 1.01
C MET A 108 12.92 -0.51 2.36
N THR A 109 12.15 -0.58 3.46
CA THR A 109 12.65 -0.26 4.80
C THR A 109 13.06 -1.49 5.60
N THR A 110 12.40 -2.63 5.38
CA THR A 110 12.53 -3.80 6.26
C THR A 110 12.90 -5.09 5.52
N ASP A 111 12.95 -5.08 4.19
CA ASP A 111 13.11 -6.27 3.34
C ASP A 111 12.11 -7.41 3.67
N ALA A 112 10.94 -7.06 4.20
CA ALA A 112 9.95 -8.03 4.68
C ALA A 112 9.39 -8.89 3.52
N PRO A 113 9.58 -10.22 3.53
CA PRO A 113 9.06 -11.10 2.48
C PRO A 113 7.54 -11.02 2.33
N ASP A 114 6.81 -10.82 3.44
CA ASP A 114 5.35 -10.69 3.38
C ASP A 114 4.92 -9.40 2.64
N ALA A 115 5.70 -8.32 2.75
CA ALA A 115 5.44 -7.08 2.01
C ALA A 115 5.66 -7.29 0.50
N ALA A 116 6.71 -8.03 0.11
CA ALA A 116 6.97 -8.37 -1.29
C ALA A 116 5.83 -9.20 -1.92
N GLU A 117 5.33 -10.20 -1.20
CA GLU A 117 4.16 -11.00 -1.63
C GLU A 117 2.93 -10.10 -1.90
N GLN A 118 2.79 -9.05 -1.10
CA GLN A 118 1.58 -8.23 -1.08
C GLN A 118 1.63 -7.10 -2.10
N ILE A 119 2.83 -6.59 -2.39
CA ILE A 119 3.11 -5.81 -3.60
C ILE A 119 2.71 -6.63 -4.84
N ALA A 120 3.14 -7.90 -4.94
CA ALA A 120 2.82 -8.75 -6.08
C ALA A 120 1.30 -8.93 -6.28
N LYS A 121 0.59 -9.32 -5.21
CA LYS A 121 -0.88 -9.48 -5.22
C LYS A 121 -1.62 -8.19 -5.59
N THR A 122 -1.17 -7.06 -5.06
CA THR A 122 -1.83 -5.77 -5.29
C THR A 122 -1.58 -5.24 -6.69
N VAL A 123 -0.36 -5.38 -7.23
CA VAL A 123 -0.04 -5.06 -8.64
C VAL A 123 -0.89 -5.89 -9.59
N GLN A 124 -1.03 -7.20 -9.36
CA GLN A 124 -1.89 -8.05 -10.19
C GLN A 124 -3.37 -7.63 -10.12
N THR A 125 -3.84 -7.20 -8.95
CA THR A 125 -5.21 -6.68 -8.75
C THR A 125 -5.41 -5.38 -9.53
N LEU A 126 -4.50 -4.44 -9.41
CA LEU A 126 -4.57 -3.16 -10.13
C LEU A 126 -4.42 -3.35 -11.64
N HIS A 127 -3.54 -4.24 -12.10
CA HIS A 127 -3.40 -4.58 -13.52
C HIS A 127 -4.72 -5.13 -14.10
N ARG A 128 -5.45 -5.94 -13.33
CA ARG A 128 -6.80 -6.37 -13.72
C ARG A 128 -7.73 -5.16 -13.90
N TRP A 129 -7.68 -4.18 -13.01
CA TRP A 129 -8.53 -2.99 -13.09
C TRP A 129 -8.14 -2.05 -14.24
N TRP A 130 -6.89 -2.05 -14.67
CA TRP A 130 -6.43 -1.36 -15.89
C TRP A 130 -6.89 -2.03 -17.19
N THR A 131 -7.25 -3.31 -17.16
CA THR A 131 -7.47 -4.12 -18.36
C THR A 131 -8.90 -4.62 -18.53
N ILE A 132 -9.72 -4.59 -17.47
CA ILE A 132 -11.04 -5.21 -17.48
C ILE A 132 -12.07 -4.52 -18.39
N SER A 133 -11.96 -3.20 -18.60
CA SER A 133 -12.80 -2.50 -19.58
C SER A 133 -12.40 -2.84 -21.02
N GLY A 134 -11.14 -3.24 -21.24
CA GLY A 134 -10.54 -3.36 -22.58
C GLY A 134 -10.14 -2.01 -23.20
N ASP A 135 -10.53 -0.89 -22.58
CA ASP A 135 -10.18 0.46 -23.02
C ASP A 135 -8.77 0.85 -22.57
N PRO A 136 -7.84 1.15 -23.50
CA PRO A 136 -6.46 1.48 -23.14
C PRO A 136 -6.38 2.65 -22.17
N GLY A 137 -5.67 2.49 -21.06
CA GLY A 137 -5.45 3.57 -20.07
C GLY A 137 -6.67 3.93 -19.23
N TYR A 138 -7.81 3.24 -19.40
CA TYR A 138 -8.96 3.40 -18.53
C TYR A 138 -8.81 2.52 -17.29
N LEU A 139 -9.09 3.08 -16.11
CA LEU A 139 -8.93 2.41 -14.83
C LEU A 139 -10.30 2.15 -14.22
N ALA A 140 -10.63 0.88 -13.96
CA ALA A 140 -11.82 0.55 -13.17
C ALA A 140 -11.63 0.99 -11.70
N ARG A 141 -12.71 1.43 -11.05
CA ARG A 141 -12.70 1.79 -9.62
C ARG A 141 -12.61 0.56 -8.71
N TYR A 142 -13.22 -0.54 -9.14
CA TYR A 142 -13.25 -1.83 -8.45
C TYR A 142 -13.75 -2.93 -9.40
N ALA A 143 -13.31 -4.17 -9.20
CA ALA A 143 -13.83 -5.32 -9.93
C ALA A 143 -13.84 -6.59 -9.07
N ALA A 144 -14.84 -7.44 -9.29
CA ALA A 144 -14.97 -8.73 -8.62
C ALA A 144 -15.56 -9.79 -9.58
N PRO A 145 -15.22 -11.08 -9.40
CA PRO A 145 -15.87 -12.17 -10.11
C PRO A 145 -17.38 -12.21 -9.81
N ALA A 146 -18.19 -12.64 -10.77
CA ALA A 146 -19.65 -12.73 -10.62
C ALA A 146 -20.08 -13.77 -9.56
N GLU A 147 -19.22 -14.75 -9.28
CA GLU A 147 -19.39 -15.77 -8.24
C GLU A 147 -18.95 -15.31 -6.83
N SER A 148 -18.57 -14.04 -6.66
CA SER A 148 -18.13 -13.50 -5.37
C SER A 148 -19.24 -13.60 -4.30
N PRO A 149 -18.88 -13.64 -3.00
CA PRO A 149 -19.85 -13.64 -1.91
C PRO A 149 -20.79 -12.42 -1.94
N ALA A 150 -22.00 -12.57 -1.40
CA ALA A 150 -23.03 -11.52 -1.43
C ALA A 150 -22.57 -10.13 -0.93
N PRO A 151 -21.80 -10.00 0.17
CA PRO A 151 -21.30 -8.69 0.60
C PRO A 151 -20.39 -8.00 -0.43
N VAL A 152 -19.63 -8.77 -1.21
CA VAL A 152 -18.78 -8.26 -2.30
C VAL A 152 -19.65 -7.81 -3.47
N LEU A 153 -20.62 -8.63 -3.89
CA LEU A 153 -21.52 -8.29 -4.99
C LEU A 153 -22.42 -7.08 -4.65
N ALA A 154 -22.71 -6.84 -3.37
CA ALA A 154 -23.41 -5.64 -2.92
C ALA A 154 -22.62 -4.33 -3.18
N ALA A 155 -21.29 -4.40 -3.33
CA ALA A 155 -20.49 -3.25 -3.79
C ALA A 155 -20.68 -2.96 -5.29
N LEU A 156 -21.23 -3.91 -6.06
CA LEU A 156 -21.47 -3.87 -7.50
C LEU A 156 -22.94 -4.20 -7.84
N PRO A 157 -23.91 -3.43 -7.33
CA PRO A 157 -25.33 -3.69 -7.50
C PRO A 157 -25.76 -3.44 -8.96
N ALA A 158 -26.78 -4.16 -9.41
CA ALA A 158 -27.19 -4.18 -10.82
C ALA A 158 -28.01 -2.96 -11.26
N ASP A 159 -28.50 -2.15 -10.33
CA ASP A 159 -29.29 -0.93 -10.57
C ASP A 159 -28.43 0.35 -10.61
N ASP A 160 -27.11 0.21 -10.48
CA ASP A 160 -26.14 1.31 -10.50
C ASP A 160 -25.53 1.39 -11.90
N ASP A 161 -25.74 2.53 -12.59
CA ASP A 161 -25.31 2.77 -13.98
C ASP A 161 -23.78 2.84 -14.14
N GLU A 162 -23.05 2.96 -13.03
CA GLU A 162 -21.59 2.87 -13.00
C GLU A 162 -21.09 1.42 -12.95
N VAL A 163 -21.97 0.41 -12.93
CA VAL A 163 -21.60 -1.00 -12.76
C VAL A 163 -21.87 -1.81 -14.03
N GLN A 164 -20.79 -2.38 -14.55
CA GLN A 164 -20.73 -3.17 -15.75
C GLN A 164 -20.76 -4.64 -15.32
N ARG A 165 -21.78 -5.37 -15.75
CA ARG A 165 -22.05 -6.74 -15.30
C ARG A 165 -21.90 -7.75 -16.42
N ASP A 166 -21.74 -8.99 -15.99
CA ASP A 166 -21.65 -10.17 -16.84
C ASP A 166 -20.56 -10.08 -17.92
N VAL A 167 -19.45 -9.41 -17.58
CA VAL A 167 -18.33 -9.15 -18.50
C VAL A 167 -17.42 -10.38 -18.58
N PRO A 168 -17.26 -11.02 -19.75
CA PRO A 168 -16.31 -12.11 -19.91
C PRO A 168 -14.87 -11.58 -19.83
N PHE A 169 -14.12 -12.02 -18.83
CA PHE A 169 -12.75 -11.56 -18.60
C PHE A 169 -11.88 -12.69 -18.03
N ASN A 170 -10.73 -12.96 -18.67
CA ASN A 170 -9.77 -14.01 -18.29
C ASN A 170 -10.41 -15.39 -18.01
N GLY A 171 -11.37 -15.79 -18.85
CA GLY A 171 -12.03 -17.11 -18.75
C GLY A 171 -13.12 -17.22 -17.68
N GLY A 172 -13.42 -16.14 -16.96
CA GLY A 172 -14.53 -16.06 -16.01
C GLY A 172 -15.50 -14.93 -16.36
N ILE A 173 -16.55 -14.78 -15.55
CA ILE A 173 -17.52 -13.69 -15.65
C ILE A 173 -17.27 -12.72 -14.51
N TRP A 174 -17.19 -11.43 -14.82
CA TRP A 174 -16.84 -10.37 -13.88
C TRP A 174 -17.89 -9.26 -13.85
N HIS A 175 -17.87 -8.54 -12.73
CA HIS A 175 -18.52 -7.25 -12.59
C HIS A 175 -17.48 -6.22 -12.20
N TRP A 176 -17.59 -5.00 -12.72
CA TRP A 176 -16.69 -3.92 -12.38
C TRP A 176 -17.40 -2.58 -12.35
N ARG A 177 -16.78 -1.60 -11.70
CA ARG A 177 -17.30 -0.24 -11.56
C ARG A 177 -16.48 0.74 -12.39
N GLY A 178 -17.13 1.45 -13.31
CA GLY A 178 -16.57 2.56 -14.09
C GLY A 178 -16.82 3.93 -13.47
N ARG A 179 -17.09 4.93 -14.33
CA ARG A 179 -17.16 6.35 -13.99
C ARG A 179 -15.97 6.81 -13.17
N VAL A 180 -14.78 6.38 -13.56
CA VAL A 180 -13.55 6.67 -12.82
C VAL A 180 -13.26 8.18 -12.81
N SER A 181 -12.87 8.70 -11.65
CA SER A 181 -12.44 10.09 -11.49
C SER A 181 -10.92 10.17 -11.36
N ARG A 182 -10.35 11.33 -11.73
CA ARG A 182 -8.89 11.54 -11.81
C ARG A 182 -8.13 11.20 -10.52
N ASP A 183 -8.75 11.40 -9.36
CA ASP A 183 -8.21 11.08 -8.04
C ASP A 183 -7.86 9.59 -7.88
N GLN A 184 -8.65 8.71 -8.48
CA GLN A 184 -8.42 7.26 -8.46
C GLN A 184 -7.05 6.90 -9.04
N TYR A 185 -6.68 7.54 -10.15
CA TYR A 185 -5.36 7.39 -10.76
C TYR A 185 -4.23 7.83 -9.84
N GLN A 186 -4.42 8.84 -8.98
CA GLN A 186 -3.30 9.42 -8.22
C GLN A 186 -2.77 8.46 -7.16
N GLY A 187 -3.66 7.72 -6.48
CA GLY A 187 -3.24 6.66 -5.56
C GLY A 187 -2.54 5.52 -6.29
N VAL A 188 -3.10 5.06 -7.42
CA VAL A 188 -2.52 3.97 -8.23
C VAL A 188 -1.16 4.34 -8.79
N LEU A 189 -1.01 5.55 -9.34
CA LEU A 189 0.25 6.05 -9.88
C LEU A 189 1.33 6.18 -8.80
N LEU A 190 0.97 6.68 -7.60
CA LEU A 190 1.89 6.71 -6.45
C LEU A 190 2.33 5.28 -6.07
N GLY A 191 1.37 4.37 -5.91
CA GLY A 191 1.61 2.97 -5.58
C GLY A 191 2.51 2.27 -6.58
N TYR A 192 2.19 2.37 -7.87
CA TYR A 192 2.99 1.78 -8.96
C TYR A 192 4.41 2.35 -9.02
N SER A 193 4.56 3.67 -8.85
CA SER A 193 5.88 4.30 -8.88
C SER A 193 6.80 3.83 -7.74
N LEU A 194 6.26 3.66 -6.54
CA LEU A 194 7.00 3.13 -5.39
C LEU A 194 7.20 1.62 -5.49
N ALA A 195 6.21 0.86 -5.98
CA ALA A 195 6.32 -0.58 -6.19
C ALA A 195 7.40 -0.92 -7.21
N TYR A 196 7.48 -0.16 -8.31
CA TYR A 196 8.53 -0.33 -9.32
C TYR A 196 9.94 -0.13 -8.74
N GLN A 197 10.07 0.81 -7.79
CA GLN A 197 11.32 1.05 -7.07
C GLN A 197 11.61 -0.07 -6.05
N ALA A 198 10.60 -0.57 -5.36
CA ALA A 198 10.73 -1.53 -4.28
C ALA A 198 10.98 -2.98 -4.75
N THR A 199 10.36 -3.41 -5.85
CA THR A 199 10.49 -4.79 -6.34
C THR A 199 11.56 -4.91 -7.42
N ASP A 200 12.32 -6.00 -7.39
CA ASP A 200 13.23 -6.40 -8.46
C ASP A 200 12.65 -7.48 -9.40
N ASP A 201 11.41 -7.93 -9.15
CA ASP A 201 10.73 -8.91 -9.99
C ASP A 201 10.49 -8.33 -11.40
N PRO A 202 11.10 -8.91 -12.46
CA PRO A 202 10.99 -8.39 -13.81
C PRO A 202 9.56 -8.49 -14.38
N GLN A 203 8.77 -9.48 -13.95
CA GLN A 203 7.38 -9.65 -14.40
C GLN A 203 6.49 -8.56 -13.79
N LEU A 204 6.62 -8.31 -12.47
CA LEU A 204 5.88 -7.23 -11.82
C LEU A 204 6.27 -5.86 -12.37
N ARG A 205 7.57 -5.62 -12.59
CA ARG A 205 8.05 -4.39 -13.22
C ARG A 205 7.49 -4.21 -14.64
N GLU A 206 7.30 -5.28 -15.40
CA GLU A 206 6.66 -5.20 -16.72
C GLU A 206 5.18 -4.87 -16.66
N LEU A 207 4.40 -5.49 -15.75
CA LEU A 207 2.97 -5.14 -15.58
C LEU A 207 2.79 -3.66 -15.24
N ILE A 208 3.55 -3.16 -14.25
CA ILE A 208 3.52 -1.75 -13.86
C ILE A 208 3.87 -0.84 -15.04
N ARG A 209 4.93 -1.19 -15.77
CA ARG A 209 5.41 -0.42 -16.92
C ARG A 209 4.37 -0.40 -18.04
N SER A 210 3.80 -1.53 -18.40
CA SER A 210 2.84 -1.62 -19.51
C SER A 210 1.60 -0.80 -19.23
N ASP A 211 1.08 -0.84 -18.00
CA ASP A 211 -0.11 -0.08 -17.59
C ASP A 211 0.16 1.43 -17.67
N ILE A 212 1.24 1.90 -17.04
CA ILE A 212 1.61 3.33 -17.03
C ILE A 212 1.87 3.85 -18.44
N VAL A 213 2.63 3.11 -19.25
CA VAL A 213 2.98 3.56 -20.60
C VAL A 213 1.74 3.62 -21.48
N THR A 214 0.83 2.64 -21.36
CA THR A 214 -0.45 2.65 -22.10
C THR A 214 -1.30 3.85 -21.70
N PHE A 215 -1.36 4.17 -20.40
CA PHE A 215 -2.07 5.34 -19.90
C PHE A 215 -1.51 6.66 -20.45
N VAL A 216 -0.20 6.90 -20.33
CA VAL A 216 0.38 8.17 -20.84
C VAL A 216 0.34 8.27 -22.35
N GLU A 217 0.41 7.15 -23.07
CA GLU A 217 0.25 7.16 -24.53
C GLU A 217 -1.16 7.57 -24.95
N GLN A 218 -2.21 7.21 -24.19
CA GLN A 218 -3.53 7.79 -24.44
C GLN A 218 -3.53 9.29 -24.22
N LEU A 219 -2.93 9.76 -23.12
CA LEU A 219 -2.85 11.20 -22.84
C LEU A 219 -2.08 11.98 -23.92
N MET A 220 -1.09 11.36 -24.57
CA MET A 220 -0.33 11.97 -25.66
C MET A 220 -1.08 12.03 -27.00
N ARG A 221 -2.14 11.24 -27.17
CA ARG A 221 -2.86 11.19 -28.44
C ARG A 221 -3.70 12.44 -28.63
N ARG A 222 -3.64 12.97 -29.85
CA ARG A 222 -4.57 13.97 -30.36
C ARG A 222 -5.58 13.27 -31.23
N GLU A 223 -6.83 13.23 -30.78
CA GLU A 223 -7.90 12.55 -31.49
C GLU A 223 -9.05 13.50 -31.77
N SER A 224 -9.51 13.51 -33.03
CA SER A 224 -10.71 14.21 -33.42
C SER A 224 -11.92 13.30 -33.20
N ARG A 225 -12.74 13.63 -32.20
CA ARG A 225 -13.91 12.84 -31.79
C ARG A 225 -15.18 13.68 -31.93
N GLU A 226 -16.28 13.02 -32.23
CA GLU A 226 -17.59 13.65 -32.10
C GLU A 226 -18.01 13.54 -30.63
N VAL A 227 -18.37 14.67 -30.03
CA VAL A 227 -18.68 14.79 -28.60
C VAL A 227 -20.04 15.47 -28.47
N GLU A 228 -20.86 14.99 -27.54
CA GLU A 228 -22.07 15.71 -27.13
C GLU A 228 -21.71 16.71 -26.02
N ILE A 229 -22.11 17.96 -26.20
CA ILE A 229 -21.76 19.07 -25.33
C ILE A 229 -23.02 19.57 -24.65
N TRP A 230 -22.99 19.62 -23.32
CA TRP A 230 -24.09 20.04 -22.48
C TRP A 230 -23.71 21.35 -21.78
N LEU A 231 -24.44 22.42 -22.07
CA LEU A 231 -24.25 23.73 -21.42
C LEU A 231 -25.60 24.34 -21.06
N GLY A 232 -25.85 24.55 -19.78
CA GLY A 232 -27.08 25.22 -19.30
C GLY A 232 -28.37 24.56 -19.82
N GLY A 233 -28.38 23.23 -19.95
CA GLY A 233 -29.50 22.45 -20.48
C GLY A 233 -29.61 22.38 -22.01
N ILE A 234 -28.74 23.08 -22.76
CA ILE A 234 -28.64 22.97 -24.22
C ILE A 234 -27.68 21.83 -24.56
N ARG A 235 -28.07 20.97 -25.50
CA ARG A 235 -27.26 19.86 -26.00
C ARG A 235 -27.03 19.96 -27.49
N TRP A 236 -25.78 19.79 -27.91
CA TRP A 236 -25.43 19.69 -29.32
C TRP A 236 -24.21 18.81 -29.50
N SER A 237 -24.05 18.29 -30.71
CA SER A 237 -22.87 17.50 -31.06
C SER A 237 -21.88 18.33 -31.86
N ASN A 238 -20.60 18.16 -31.58
CA ASN A 238 -19.55 18.80 -32.34
C ASN A 238 -18.33 17.90 -32.45
N ARG A 239 -17.55 18.09 -33.50
CA ARG A 239 -16.28 17.39 -33.67
C ARG A 239 -15.17 18.24 -33.07
N VAL A 240 -14.51 17.72 -32.04
CA VAL A 240 -13.50 18.41 -31.25
C VAL A 240 -12.19 17.61 -31.31
N GLU A 241 -11.07 18.30 -31.46
CA GLU A 241 -9.74 17.69 -31.31
C GLU A 241 -9.37 17.71 -29.82
N LEU A 242 -9.17 16.53 -29.24
CA LEU A 242 -8.91 16.36 -27.81
C LEU A 242 -7.53 15.73 -27.60
N GLU A 243 -6.83 16.22 -26.57
CA GLU A 243 -5.54 15.72 -26.07
C GLU A 243 -5.61 15.63 -24.54
N HIS A 244 -4.74 14.82 -23.92
CA HIS A 244 -4.72 14.58 -22.47
C HIS A 244 -6.05 14.01 -21.95
N VAL A 245 -6.59 13.03 -22.69
CA VAL A 245 -7.86 12.37 -22.38
C VAL A 245 -7.67 10.85 -22.41
N VAL A 246 -8.35 10.16 -21.51
CA VAL A 246 -8.59 8.72 -21.60
C VAL A 246 -10.05 8.50 -21.98
N TYR A 247 -10.33 7.55 -22.87
CA TYR A 247 -11.69 7.26 -23.33
C TYR A 247 -12.21 5.95 -22.73
N THR A 248 -13.53 5.82 -22.69
CA THR A 248 -14.19 4.53 -22.49
C THR A 248 -15.51 4.50 -23.26
N ASP A 249 -15.81 3.36 -23.86
CA ASP A 249 -17.07 3.17 -24.60
C ASP A 249 -18.20 2.67 -23.67
N ASP A 250 -17.86 2.17 -22.47
CA ASP A 250 -18.79 1.49 -21.56
C ASP A 250 -19.70 2.42 -20.73
N GLU A 251 -19.51 3.74 -20.82
CA GLU A 251 -20.26 4.74 -20.04
C GLU A 251 -21.36 5.46 -20.83
N THR A 252 -21.47 5.21 -22.15
CA THR A 252 -22.38 5.92 -23.05
C THR A 252 -23.03 4.97 -24.03
N ASP A 253 -24.35 5.07 -24.22
CA ASP A 253 -25.16 4.10 -25.01
C ASP A 253 -24.71 3.93 -26.47
N ASP A 254 -24.12 4.96 -27.08
CA ASP A 254 -23.65 4.99 -28.47
C ASP A 254 -22.12 5.12 -28.59
N GLY A 255 -21.39 5.00 -27.47
CA GLY A 255 -19.94 5.22 -27.41
C GLY A 255 -19.53 6.68 -27.65
N LYS A 256 -20.48 7.62 -27.67
CA LYS A 256 -20.22 9.04 -27.89
C LYS A 256 -19.95 9.74 -26.56
N PRO A 257 -18.75 10.31 -26.36
CA PRO A 257 -18.46 11.01 -25.11
C PRO A 257 -19.34 12.24 -24.91
N ILE A 258 -19.60 12.53 -23.63
CA ILE A 258 -20.39 13.68 -23.18
C ILE A 258 -19.48 14.60 -22.36
N ILE A 259 -19.51 15.90 -22.67
CA ILE A 259 -18.87 16.96 -21.88
C ILE A 259 -19.97 17.89 -21.37
N GLU A 260 -20.17 17.91 -20.07
CA GLU A 260 -21.06 18.83 -19.37
C GLU A 260 -20.26 19.96 -18.73
N ILE A 261 -20.63 21.19 -19.05
CA ILE A 261 -19.99 22.40 -18.55
C ILE A 261 -21.01 23.13 -17.67
N ASP A 262 -20.66 23.30 -16.41
CA ASP A 262 -21.44 24.13 -15.50
C ASP A 262 -21.24 25.62 -15.88
N PRO A 263 -22.32 26.37 -16.17
CA PRO A 263 -22.19 27.73 -16.70
C PRO A 263 -21.71 28.77 -15.67
N ASP A 264 -21.76 28.45 -14.38
CA ASP A 264 -21.45 29.38 -13.28
C ASP A 264 -20.03 29.15 -12.74
N SER A 265 -19.67 27.89 -12.50
CA SER A 265 -18.36 27.46 -12.01
C SER A 265 -17.36 27.16 -13.13
N PHE A 266 -17.85 26.87 -14.34
CA PHE A 266 -17.07 26.34 -15.46
C PHE A 266 -16.41 24.99 -15.19
N ASP A 267 -16.90 24.27 -14.18
CA ASP A 267 -16.49 22.89 -13.94
C ASP A 267 -16.95 22.01 -15.10
N VAL A 268 -16.11 21.03 -15.43
CA VAL A 268 -16.35 20.06 -16.48
C VAL A 268 -16.61 18.70 -15.87
N ASP A 269 -17.83 18.20 -16.01
CA ASP A 269 -18.17 16.78 -15.82
C ASP A 269 -18.15 16.08 -17.18
N ALA A 270 -17.67 14.84 -17.21
CA ALA A 270 -17.55 14.10 -18.46
C ALA A 270 -17.96 12.64 -18.30
N ARG A 271 -18.46 12.06 -19.39
CA ARG A 271 -18.82 10.63 -19.50
C ARG A 271 -18.27 10.07 -20.79
N GLY A 272 -17.80 8.82 -20.76
CA GLY A 272 -17.10 8.20 -21.89
C GLY A 272 -15.70 8.79 -22.14
N LEU A 273 -15.27 9.74 -21.30
CA LEU A 273 -13.92 10.27 -21.29
C LEU A 273 -13.52 10.79 -19.91
N VAL A 274 -12.23 10.76 -19.61
CA VAL A 274 -11.60 11.28 -18.39
C VAL A 274 -10.58 12.34 -18.81
N PRO A 275 -10.89 13.64 -18.68
CA PRO A 275 -10.02 14.69 -19.17
C PRO A 275 -8.99 15.10 -18.12
N PHE A 276 -7.73 15.29 -18.53
CA PHE A 276 -6.64 15.85 -17.75
C PHE A 276 -6.18 17.16 -18.40
N TRP A 277 -7.00 18.21 -18.32
CA TRP A 277 -6.78 19.50 -18.94
C TRP A 277 -6.32 20.56 -17.94
N PRO A 278 -5.05 20.98 -17.97
CA PRO A 278 -4.57 22.13 -17.22
C PRO A 278 -5.22 23.45 -17.63
N LYS A 279 -5.69 23.52 -18.89
CA LYS A 279 -6.35 24.69 -19.49
C LYS A 279 -7.55 24.24 -20.33
N PRO A 280 -8.68 23.83 -19.72
CA PRO A 280 -9.85 23.35 -20.46
C PRO A 280 -10.38 24.42 -21.43
N SER A 281 -10.28 25.71 -21.08
CA SER A 281 -10.67 26.83 -21.94
C SER A 281 -9.96 26.83 -23.31
N ALA A 282 -8.73 26.31 -23.39
CA ALA A 282 -7.98 26.24 -24.65
C ALA A 282 -8.62 25.26 -25.65
N ILE A 283 -9.24 24.20 -25.16
CA ILE A 283 -9.93 23.18 -25.97
C ILE A 283 -11.37 23.60 -26.22
N LEU A 284 -12.06 24.04 -25.16
CA LEU A 284 -13.48 24.35 -25.23
C LEU A 284 -13.79 25.57 -26.10
N ARG A 285 -12.90 26.56 -26.21
CA ARG A 285 -13.12 27.75 -27.06
C ARG A 285 -13.19 27.45 -28.56
N ASP A 286 -12.61 26.33 -29.00
CA ASP A 286 -12.68 25.90 -30.40
C ASP A 286 -14.06 25.33 -30.76
N ILE A 287 -14.91 25.08 -29.77
CA ILE A 287 -16.29 24.65 -29.96
C ILE A 287 -17.16 25.88 -30.30
N PRO A 288 -17.85 25.89 -31.46
CA PRO A 288 -18.90 26.84 -31.79
C PRO A 288 -19.82 27.18 -30.61
N GLY A 289 -19.86 28.46 -30.25
CA GLY A 289 -20.68 28.98 -29.14
C GLY A 289 -19.95 29.12 -27.80
N LEU A 290 -18.72 28.63 -27.67
CA LEU A 290 -17.94 28.67 -26.40
C LEU A 290 -16.72 29.60 -26.45
N GLY A 291 -16.52 30.36 -27.52
CA GLY A 291 -15.39 31.30 -27.65
C GLY A 291 -15.34 32.42 -26.58
N TRP A 292 -16.44 32.62 -25.83
CA TRP A 292 -16.53 33.59 -24.74
C TRP A 292 -15.98 33.09 -23.40
N LEU A 293 -15.72 31.77 -23.25
CA LEU A 293 -15.25 31.19 -21.99
C LEU A 293 -14.00 31.94 -21.48
N PRO A 294 -13.92 32.30 -20.19
CA PRO A 294 -12.75 32.95 -19.62
C PRO A 294 -11.52 32.03 -19.67
N ASP A 295 -10.32 32.58 -19.43
CA ASP A 295 -9.15 31.71 -19.30
C ASP A 295 -9.25 30.96 -17.98
N ILE A 296 -9.38 29.63 -18.07
CA ILE A 296 -9.57 28.76 -16.92
C ILE A 296 -8.33 27.89 -16.83
N GLN A 297 -7.69 27.93 -15.67
CA GLN A 297 -6.51 27.13 -15.38
C GLN A 297 -6.80 26.23 -14.20
N LEU A 298 -6.39 24.97 -14.31
CA LEU A 298 -6.61 23.94 -13.31
C LEU A 298 -5.24 23.43 -12.82
N PRO A 299 -4.62 24.11 -11.84
CA PRO A 299 -3.29 23.78 -11.31
C PRO A 299 -3.12 22.32 -10.91
N THR A 300 -4.14 21.72 -10.26
CA THR A 300 -4.10 20.31 -9.87
C THR A 300 -3.95 19.37 -11.08
N GLN A 301 -4.61 19.65 -12.20
CA GLN A 301 -4.49 18.80 -13.40
C GLN A 301 -3.11 18.95 -14.06
N ALA A 302 -2.51 20.14 -14.00
CA ALA A 302 -1.11 20.34 -14.44
C ALA A 302 -0.13 19.48 -13.63
N ILE A 303 -0.32 19.45 -12.30
CA ILE A 303 0.47 18.62 -11.38
C ILE A 303 0.26 17.13 -11.68
N GLN A 304 -0.98 16.70 -11.93
CA GLN A 304 -1.32 15.31 -12.25
C GLN A 304 -0.66 14.84 -13.55
N LEU A 305 -0.71 15.64 -14.62
CA LEU A 305 -0.03 15.32 -15.87
C LEU A 305 1.48 15.21 -15.66
N ALA A 306 2.11 16.20 -15.03
CA ALA A 306 3.54 16.18 -14.81
C ALA A 306 3.99 14.95 -14.00
N ALA A 307 3.22 14.57 -12.97
CA ALA A 307 3.44 13.36 -12.21
C ALA A 307 3.32 12.09 -13.07
N ALA A 308 2.25 11.94 -13.86
CA ALA A 308 2.04 10.78 -14.73
C ALA A 308 3.20 10.59 -15.72
N PHE A 309 3.63 11.67 -16.39
CA PHE A 309 4.73 11.62 -17.35
C PHE A 309 6.09 11.33 -16.69
N THR A 310 6.38 11.92 -15.53
CA THR A 310 7.63 11.61 -14.80
C THR A 310 7.68 10.18 -14.29
N ILE A 311 6.53 9.60 -13.88
CA ILE A 311 6.41 8.19 -13.53
C ILE A 311 6.61 7.29 -14.77
N ALA A 312 6.03 7.65 -15.92
CA ALA A 312 6.28 6.92 -17.17
C ALA A 312 7.76 6.95 -17.59
N LEU A 313 8.45 8.06 -17.34
CA LEU A 313 9.90 8.13 -17.51
C LEU A 313 10.63 7.24 -16.50
N GLN A 314 10.23 7.19 -15.22
CA GLN A 314 10.85 6.28 -14.26
C GLN A 314 10.79 4.82 -14.72
N VAL A 315 9.61 4.34 -15.13
CA VAL A 315 9.41 2.91 -15.44
C VAL A 315 10.00 2.49 -16.79
N THR A 316 10.38 3.43 -17.65
CA THR A 316 10.99 3.16 -18.96
C THR A 316 12.50 3.39 -18.99
N GLU A 317 13.09 3.91 -17.91
CA GLU A 317 14.53 4.18 -17.77
C GLU A 317 15.36 2.91 -18.03
N GLY A 318 16.28 2.97 -18.99
CA GLY A 318 17.22 1.87 -19.26
C GLY A 318 16.61 0.59 -19.86
N ILE A 319 15.34 0.61 -20.30
CA ILE A 319 14.67 -0.59 -20.85
C ILE A 319 14.70 -0.57 -22.40
N PRO A 320 15.51 -1.43 -23.06
CA PRO A 320 15.71 -1.36 -24.51
C PRO A 320 14.42 -1.50 -25.33
N ALA A 321 13.50 -2.37 -24.90
CA ALA A 321 12.22 -2.59 -25.57
C ALA A 321 11.31 -1.34 -25.59
N TYR A 322 11.53 -0.41 -24.66
CA TYR A 322 10.74 0.81 -24.52
C TYR A 322 11.49 2.07 -24.98
N ALA A 323 12.71 1.97 -25.51
CA ALA A 323 13.56 3.13 -25.82
C ALA A 323 12.88 4.15 -26.75
N GLY A 324 12.18 3.68 -27.80
CA GLY A 324 11.43 4.55 -28.70
C GLY A 324 10.23 5.23 -28.02
N ARG A 325 9.44 4.47 -27.26
CA ARG A 325 8.27 4.99 -26.52
C ARG A 325 8.72 6.01 -25.46
N ARG A 326 9.80 5.71 -24.73
CA ARG A 326 10.45 6.63 -23.77
C ARG A 326 10.85 7.95 -24.44
N ALA A 327 11.48 7.90 -25.61
CA ALA A 327 11.89 9.10 -26.32
C ALA A 327 10.69 9.99 -26.69
N ALA A 328 9.59 9.39 -27.13
CA ALA A 328 8.34 10.11 -27.41
C ALA A 328 7.72 10.72 -26.15
N ILE A 329 7.65 9.96 -25.06
CA ILE A 329 7.16 10.43 -23.74
C ILE A 329 8.02 11.60 -23.24
N ALA A 330 9.35 11.48 -23.34
CA ALA A 330 10.28 12.53 -22.93
C ALA A 330 10.10 13.79 -23.78
N ALA A 331 9.95 13.67 -25.10
CA ALA A 331 9.72 14.81 -25.99
C ALA A 331 8.41 15.54 -25.64
N HIS A 332 7.32 14.79 -25.45
CA HIS A 332 6.03 15.34 -25.01
C HIS A 332 6.16 16.04 -23.66
N TYR A 333 6.79 15.40 -22.67
CA TYR A 333 7.01 16.00 -21.37
C TYR A 333 7.82 17.31 -21.46
N GLN A 334 8.92 17.33 -22.21
CA GLN A 334 9.73 18.55 -22.37
C GLN A 334 8.98 19.69 -23.07
N GLN A 335 8.09 19.37 -24.02
CA GLN A 335 7.27 20.36 -24.70
C GLN A 335 6.28 21.06 -23.76
N HIS A 336 5.75 20.34 -22.75
CA HIS A 336 4.66 20.84 -21.91
C HIS A 336 5.05 21.19 -20.47
N ALA A 337 6.15 20.65 -19.94
CA ALA A 337 6.49 20.76 -18.52
C ALA A 337 6.60 22.21 -18.01
N SER A 338 7.12 23.12 -18.84
CA SER A 338 7.22 24.55 -18.48
C SER A 338 5.85 25.22 -18.33
N ASP A 339 4.91 24.91 -19.23
CA ASP A 339 3.54 25.43 -19.17
C ASP A 339 2.78 24.84 -17.98
N TRP A 340 2.91 23.52 -17.76
CA TRP A 340 2.31 22.86 -16.61
C TRP A 340 2.84 23.41 -15.29
N LEU A 341 4.15 23.66 -15.20
CA LEU A 341 4.76 24.31 -14.04
C LEU A 341 4.24 25.74 -13.86
N GLY A 342 4.13 26.52 -14.94
CA GLY A 342 3.55 27.87 -14.90
C GLY A 342 2.13 27.91 -14.33
N ILE A 343 1.31 26.90 -14.63
CA ILE A 343 -0.05 26.76 -14.09
C ILE A 343 -0.01 26.24 -12.65
N ALA A 344 0.86 25.28 -12.35
CA ALA A 344 0.94 24.64 -11.03
C ALA A 344 1.36 25.61 -9.91
N VAL A 345 2.23 26.59 -10.19
CA VAL A 345 2.64 27.58 -9.17
C VAL A 345 1.51 28.52 -8.74
N ASP A 346 0.44 28.60 -9.54
CA ASP A 346 -0.76 29.36 -9.23
C ASP A 346 -1.82 28.54 -8.47
N TRP A 347 -1.47 27.33 -8.02
CA TRP A 347 -2.34 26.55 -7.14
C TRP A 347 -2.70 27.35 -5.87
N ARG A 348 -3.97 27.37 -5.50
CA ARG A 348 -4.47 27.99 -4.27
C ARG A 348 -5.49 27.07 -3.60
N ASN A 349 -5.51 27.09 -2.27
CA ASN A 349 -6.57 26.45 -1.50
C ASN A 349 -7.83 27.32 -1.56
N THR A 350 -8.87 26.84 -2.26
CA THR A 350 -10.15 27.53 -2.44
C THR A 350 -11.23 27.06 -1.48
N ASN A 351 -10.91 26.11 -0.58
CA ASN A 351 -11.85 25.50 0.35
C ASN A 351 -12.46 26.55 1.28
N ARG A 352 -13.77 26.47 1.51
CA ARG A 352 -14.49 27.33 2.45
C ARG A 352 -15.10 26.47 3.54
N CYS A 353 -14.83 26.80 4.81
CA CYS A 353 -15.29 26.01 5.95
C CYS A 353 -14.98 24.50 5.80
N GLY A 354 -13.79 24.16 5.27
CA GLY A 354 -13.38 22.77 5.05
C GLY A 354 -14.13 22.02 3.94
N ASP A 355 -15.09 22.64 3.26
CA ASP A 355 -15.72 22.05 2.08
C ASP A 355 -14.68 21.96 0.94
N GLY A 356 -14.65 20.83 0.24
CA GLY A 356 -13.62 20.53 -0.77
C GLY A 356 -12.25 20.07 -0.24
N TYR A 357 -12.08 19.83 1.07
CA TYR A 357 -10.77 19.48 1.67
C TYR A 357 -10.05 18.31 0.98
N PHE A 358 -10.79 17.32 0.48
CA PHE A 358 -10.24 16.18 -0.25
C PHE A 358 -9.40 16.61 -1.48
N GLY A 359 -9.69 17.77 -2.09
CA GLY A 359 -8.92 18.35 -3.18
C GLY A 359 -7.45 18.62 -2.85
N LEU A 360 -7.12 18.81 -1.56
CA LEU A 360 -5.74 18.90 -1.09
C LEU A 360 -5.00 17.58 -1.32
N ASN A 361 -5.61 16.45 -0.99
CA ASN A 361 -5.01 15.13 -1.19
C ASN A 361 -4.76 14.85 -2.69
N ILE A 362 -5.73 15.24 -3.53
CA ILE A 362 -5.65 15.11 -4.99
C ILE A 362 -4.49 15.93 -5.59
N ALA A 363 -4.07 17.02 -4.93
CA ALA A 363 -2.91 17.81 -5.34
C ALA A 363 -1.59 17.32 -4.71
N PHE A 364 -1.60 16.94 -3.43
CA PHE A 364 -0.39 16.51 -2.71
C PHE A 364 0.20 15.20 -3.26
N LEU A 365 -0.63 14.19 -3.53
CA LEU A 365 -0.17 12.89 -4.04
C LEU A 365 0.65 13.02 -5.34
N PRO A 366 0.14 13.66 -6.42
CA PRO A 366 0.93 13.84 -7.63
C PRO A 366 2.07 14.86 -7.47
N ALA A 367 1.92 15.91 -6.64
CA ALA A 367 3.00 16.87 -6.41
C ALA A 367 4.22 16.21 -5.75
N PHE A 368 3.99 15.30 -4.80
CA PHE A 368 5.03 14.48 -4.20
C PHE A 368 5.77 13.63 -5.25
N SER A 369 5.04 12.92 -6.11
CA SER A 369 5.62 12.10 -7.17
C SER A 369 6.42 12.94 -8.17
N TRP A 370 5.88 14.09 -8.59
CA TRP A 370 6.56 15.00 -9.51
C TRP A 370 7.87 15.55 -8.91
N ALA A 371 7.83 16.04 -7.67
CA ALA A 371 9.03 16.58 -7.01
C ALA A 371 10.13 15.52 -6.81
N ARG A 372 9.73 14.28 -6.51
CA ARG A 372 10.66 13.16 -6.32
C ARG A 372 11.34 12.73 -7.63
N LEU A 373 10.60 12.74 -8.74
CA LEU A 373 11.02 12.16 -10.02
C LEU A 373 11.50 13.19 -11.06
N GLU A 374 11.27 14.48 -10.88
CA GLU A 374 11.79 15.50 -11.80
C GLU A 374 13.33 15.49 -11.79
N THR A 375 13.91 15.32 -12.98
CA THR A 375 15.35 15.19 -13.19
C THR A 375 16.01 16.51 -13.57
N ASP A 376 15.27 17.47 -14.12
CA ASP A 376 15.78 18.81 -14.36
C ASP A 376 15.91 19.58 -13.04
N PRO A 377 17.13 19.98 -12.63
CA PRO A 377 17.34 20.61 -11.32
C PRO A 377 16.60 21.94 -11.16
N ALA A 378 16.41 22.70 -12.23
CA ALA A 378 15.72 23.98 -12.18
C ALA A 378 14.22 23.77 -11.97
N ARG A 379 13.56 22.94 -12.78
CA ARG A 379 12.15 22.58 -12.61
C ARG A 379 11.92 21.93 -11.26
N ARG A 380 12.75 20.97 -10.84
CA ARG A 380 12.63 20.34 -9.51
C ARG A 380 12.66 21.38 -8.41
N GLY A 381 13.62 22.31 -8.44
CA GLY A 381 13.72 23.37 -7.46
C GLY A 381 12.49 24.30 -7.45
N TRP A 382 11.85 24.53 -8.60
CA TRP A 382 10.58 25.27 -8.68
C TRP A 382 9.40 24.47 -8.13
N VAL A 383 9.27 23.18 -8.45
CA VAL A 383 8.21 22.32 -7.88
C VAL A 383 8.33 22.28 -6.36
N GLN A 384 9.53 22.06 -5.83
CA GLN A 384 9.80 22.02 -4.39
C GLN A 384 9.43 23.34 -3.69
N ARG A 385 9.90 24.48 -4.22
CA ARG A 385 9.70 25.79 -3.57
C ARG A 385 8.31 26.37 -3.83
N LYS A 386 7.86 26.39 -5.08
CA LYS A 386 6.64 27.13 -5.46
C LYS A 386 5.37 26.31 -5.37
N VAL A 387 5.43 25.03 -5.72
CA VAL A 387 4.24 24.15 -5.68
C VAL A 387 4.12 23.51 -4.30
N LEU A 388 5.12 22.76 -3.85
CA LEU A 388 5.06 22.06 -2.57
C LEU A 388 5.12 23.01 -1.37
N ARG A 389 6.15 23.86 -1.24
CA ARG A 389 6.30 24.71 -0.06
C ARG A 389 5.34 25.90 -0.04
N ASP A 390 5.48 26.81 -1.00
CA ASP A 390 4.83 28.13 -0.95
C ASP A 390 3.30 28.04 -1.19
N ALA A 391 2.83 27.06 -1.99
CA ALA A 391 1.41 26.88 -2.30
C ALA A 391 0.75 25.80 -1.41
N LEU A 392 1.16 24.52 -1.54
CA LEU A 392 0.47 23.41 -0.89
C LEU A 392 0.72 23.35 0.63
N TRP A 393 1.98 23.24 1.06
CA TRP A 393 2.34 23.13 2.48
C TRP A 393 1.93 24.36 3.28
N ASN A 394 2.21 25.56 2.76
CA ASN A 394 1.80 26.81 3.39
C ASN A 394 0.29 26.87 3.66
N ALA A 395 -0.54 26.28 2.78
CA ALA A 395 -1.98 26.23 2.95
C ALA A 395 -2.46 25.23 4.01
N VAL A 396 -1.60 24.32 4.49
CA VAL A 396 -1.96 23.23 5.41
C VAL A 396 -1.05 23.10 6.64
N ALA A 397 -0.08 24.00 6.80
CA ALA A 397 0.96 23.89 7.83
C ALA A 397 0.42 23.82 9.28
N THR A 398 -0.77 24.37 9.52
CA THR A 398 -1.44 24.37 10.83
C THR A 398 -2.47 23.25 11.00
N HIS A 399 -2.68 22.42 9.96
CA HIS A 399 -3.76 21.43 9.93
C HIS A 399 -3.42 20.13 10.67
N LYS A 400 -2.20 19.99 11.20
CA LYS A 400 -1.70 18.78 11.87
C LYS A 400 -1.88 17.52 11.01
N ASN A 401 -1.68 17.65 9.69
CA ASN A 401 -1.86 16.58 8.73
C ASN A 401 -0.52 15.88 8.49
N VAL A 402 -0.35 14.68 9.05
CA VAL A 402 0.94 13.96 9.04
C VAL A 402 1.34 13.57 7.62
N HIS A 403 0.38 13.11 6.80
CA HIS A 403 0.64 12.73 5.42
C HIS A 403 1.23 13.91 4.62
N PHE A 404 0.58 15.07 4.65
CA PHE A 404 1.04 16.25 3.91
C PHE A 404 2.38 16.79 4.43
N ALA A 405 2.57 16.77 5.75
CA ALA A 405 3.83 17.21 6.35
C ALA A 405 5.01 16.33 5.93
N PHE A 406 4.85 14.99 5.94
CA PHE A 406 5.91 14.08 5.52
C PHE A 406 6.14 14.11 4.01
N SER A 407 5.09 14.25 3.20
CA SER A 407 5.22 14.46 1.76
C SER A 407 6.03 15.71 1.44
N TYR A 408 5.77 16.83 2.12
CA TYR A 408 6.56 18.05 1.97
C TYR A 408 7.99 17.87 2.50
N ALA A 409 8.16 17.45 3.75
CA ALA A 409 9.47 17.35 4.40
C ALA A 409 10.44 16.44 3.64
N SER A 410 9.96 15.32 3.09
CA SER A 410 10.80 14.41 2.31
C SER A 410 11.27 14.97 0.98
N GLN A 411 10.56 15.96 0.43
CA GLN A 411 10.88 16.59 -0.86
C GLN A 411 11.33 18.04 -0.71
N ALA A 412 11.46 18.54 0.52
CA ALA A 412 11.77 19.93 0.78
C ALA A 412 13.17 20.28 0.25
N PRO A 413 13.36 21.51 -0.23
CA PRO A 413 14.68 21.99 -0.63
C PRO A 413 15.59 22.11 0.60
N ALA A 414 16.91 21.96 0.41
CA ALA A 414 17.88 21.83 1.50
C ALA A 414 17.95 23.04 2.45
N GLU A 415 17.47 24.21 2.00
CA GLU A 415 17.39 25.42 2.81
C GLU A 415 16.29 25.42 3.89
N ASP A 416 15.34 24.49 3.84
CA ASP A 416 14.20 24.48 4.77
C ASP A 416 14.56 23.82 6.12
N ALA A 417 14.08 24.41 7.22
CA ALA A 417 14.27 23.88 8.57
C ALA A 417 13.15 22.88 8.93
N LEU A 418 13.45 21.58 8.82
CA LEU A 418 12.42 20.53 8.88
C LEU A 418 12.20 19.92 10.26
N GLY A 419 13.17 19.99 11.18
CA GLY A 419 13.13 19.28 12.47
C GLY A 419 11.83 19.51 13.25
N GLY A 420 11.45 20.78 13.44
CA GLY A 420 10.21 21.13 14.15
C GLY A 420 8.93 20.68 13.42
N ILE A 421 8.94 20.60 12.09
CA ILE A 421 7.81 20.06 11.31
C ILE A 421 7.72 18.56 11.53
N ILE A 422 8.84 17.84 11.42
CA ILE A 422 8.91 16.38 11.59
C ILE A 422 8.47 16.01 13.02
N ASP A 423 9.08 16.60 14.04
CA ASP A 423 8.79 16.28 15.45
C ASP A 423 7.32 16.49 15.80
N ALA A 424 6.74 17.61 15.38
CA ALA A 424 5.34 17.92 15.64
C ALA A 424 4.39 16.90 14.98
N HIS A 425 4.71 16.41 13.78
CA HIS A 425 3.85 15.47 13.05
C HIS A 425 4.08 14.01 13.46
N VAL A 426 5.28 13.64 13.89
CA VAL A 426 5.52 12.36 14.59
C VAL A 426 4.71 12.32 15.88
N ALA A 427 4.67 13.41 16.65
CA ALA A 427 3.84 13.49 17.85
C ALA A 427 2.34 13.34 17.54
N GLN A 428 1.86 13.87 16.42
CA GLN A 428 0.47 13.66 15.97
C GLN A 428 0.23 12.21 15.51
N LEU A 429 1.18 11.58 14.82
CA LEU A 429 1.04 10.19 14.38
C LEU A 429 0.97 9.22 15.58
N ARG A 430 1.67 9.51 16.69
CA ARG A 430 1.58 8.75 17.94
C ARG A 430 0.19 8.76 18.59
N LEU A 431 -0.65 9.73 18.22
CA LEU A 431 -2.05 9.81 18.68
C LEU A 431 -3.01 9.02 17.79
N PHE A 432 -2.56 8.49 16.65
CA PHE A 432 -3.45 7.75 15.76
C PHE A 432 -4.09 6.55 16.50
N PRO A 433 -5.41 6.27 16.38
CA PRO A 433 -6.07 5.18 17.13
C PRO A 433 -5.57 3.76 16.81
N PRO A 434 -5.67 2.79 17.75
CA PRO A 434 -5.38 1.38 17.46
C PRO A 434 -6.43 0.79 16.51
N ALA A 435 -6.14 -0.35 15.89
CA ALA A 435 -7.15 -1.06 15.09
C ALA A 435 -8.10 -1.86 16.01
N PRO A 436 -9.36 -2.10 15.61
CA PRO A 436 -10.03 -1.57 14.43
C PRO A 436 -10.31 -0.07 14.50
N GLN A 437 -10.21 0.62 13.35
CA GLN A 437 -10.54 2.05 13.22
C GLN A 437 -12.06 2.25 13.14
N LEU A 438 -12.74 2.16 14.28
CA LEU A 438 -14.19 2.26 14.39
C LEU A 438 -14.70 3.69 14.13
N SER A 439 -15.85 3.79 13.46
CA SER A 439 -16.63 5.02 13.34
C SER A 439 -17.35 5.34 14.66
N LEU A 440 -16.61 5.90 15.61
CA LEU A 440 -17.12 6.30 16.91
C LEU A 440 -17.76 7.71 16.87
N THR A 441 -18.70 7.96 17.78
CA THR A 441 -19.24 9.30 17.96
C THR A 441 -18.17 10.20 18.58
N LEU A 442 -17.99 11.36 17.97
CA LEU A 442 -17.04 12.37 18.39
C LEU A 442 -17.80 13.63 18.80
N ASP A 443 -17.57 14.12 20.02
CA ASP A 443 -18.09 15.40 20.49
C ASP A 443 -16.96 16.23 21.13
N LEU A 444 -16.54 17.26 20.42
CA LEU A 444 -15.49 18.19 20.81
C LEU A 444 -16.03 19.56 21.22
N ARG A 445 -17.36 19.73 21.26
CA ARG A 445 -17.99 20.98 21.67
C ARG A 445 -17.61 21.27 23.12
N GLY A 446 -17.10 22.47 23.37
CA GLY A 446 -16.60 22.88 24.69
C GLY A 446 -15.13 22.54 24.95
N LEU A 447 -14.49 21.68 24.14
CA LEU A 447 -13.03 21.48 24.17
C LEU A 447 -12.31 22.47 23.26
N TYR A 448 -12.88 22.73 22.08
CA TYR A 448 -12.33 23.65 21.09
C TYR A 448 -13.24 24.86 20.85
N PRO A 449 -12.67 26.04 20.55
CA PRO A 449 -13.44 27.23 20.22
C PRO A 449 -14.11 27.06 18.86
N GLN A 450 -15.43 27.30 18.81
CA GLN A 450 -16.18 27.26 17.56
C GLN A 450 -15.89 28.48 16.68
N ASP A 451 -15.75 28.26 15.39
CA ASP A 451 -15.64 29.30 14.38
C ASP A 451 -17.00 29.98 14.14
N PRO A 452 -17.10 31.31 14.35
CA PRO A 452 -18.35 32.04 14.12
C PRO A 452 -18.74 32.13 12.64
N ALA A 453 -17.79 32.05 11.71
CA ALA A 453 -18.04 32.07 10.26
C ALA A 453 -18.36 30.68 9.69
N CYS A 454 -17.96 29.62 10.38
CA CYS A 454 -18.16 28.23 9.98
C CYS A 454 -18.81 27.41 11.10
N PRO A 455 -20.15 27.50 11.29
CA PRO A 455 -20.84 26.79 12.36
C PRO A 455 -20.56 25.28 12.37
N GLY A 456 -20.30 24.73 13.56
CA GLY A 456 -19.94 23.31 13.74
C GLY A 456 -18.46 22.99 13.56
N LEU A 457 -17.63 23.96 13.16
CA LEU A 457 -16.19 23.79 13.04
C LEU A 457 -15.43 24.57 14.12
N SER A 458 -14.24 24.09 14.46
CA SER A 458 -13.27 24.71 15.36
C SER A 458 -12.41 25.74 14.62
N THR A 459 -11.97 26.81 15.29
CA THR A 459 -10.98 27.74 14.72
C THR A 459 -9.56 27.16 14.66
N VAL A 460 -9.32 26.00 15.30
CA VAL A 460 -8.01 25.31 15.33
C VAL A 460 -8.17 23.84 15.00
N ALA A 461 -7.19 23.25 14.32
CA ALA A 461 -7.23 21.84 13.95
C ALA A 461 -7.20 20.92 15.19
N ALA A 462 -8.10 19.94 15.22
CA ALA A 462 -8.13 18.89 16.23
C ALA A 462 -6.90 17.97 16.11
N ASN A 463 -6.48 17.40 17.25
CA ASN A 463 -5.46 16.36 17.27
C ASN A 463 -5.97 15.09 16.57
N VAL A 464 -5.04 14.23 16.12
CA VAL A 464 -5.37 13.05 15.31
C VAL A 464 -6.29 12.04 16.02
N ASP A 465 -6.10 11.81 17.33
CA ASP A 465 -6.98 10.98 18.18
C ASP A 465 -8.40 11.54 18.33
N GLN A 466 -8.58 12.81 17.99
CA GLN A 466 -9.83 13.57 18.11
C GLN A 466 -10.45 13.85 16.75
N ARG A 467 -10.12 13.07 15.71
CA ARG A 467 -10.75 13.18 14.39
C ARG A 467 -11.74 12.05 14.18
N ALA A 468 -12.80 12.35 13.44
CA ALA A 468 -13.71 11.30 12.99
C ALA A 468 -12.96 10.34 12.07
N ALA A 469 -13.14 9.03 12.30
CA ALA A 469 -12.59 8.01 11.43
C ALA A 469 -13.18 8.13 10.01
N ALA A 470 -12.37 7.82 9.00
CA ALA A 470 -12.74 7.87 7.59
C ALA A 470 -11.90 6.87 6.79
N SER A 471 -12.25 6.64 5.52
CA SER A 471 -11.45 5.79 4.63
C SER A 471 -10.00 6.27 4.51
N PHE A 472 -9.79 7.58 4.61
CA PHE A 472 -8.47 8.20 4.75
C PHE A 472 -8.61 9.54 5.47
N ILE A 473 -8.26 9.65 6.75
CA ILE A 473 -8.53 10.88 7.52
C ILE A 473 -7.82 12.13 6.98
N TRP A 474 -6.73 11.96 6.23
CA TRP A 474 -5.94 13.08 5.72
C TRP A 474 -6.59 13.83 4.56
N GLU A 475 -7.64 13.26 3.96
CA GLU A 475 -8.51 13.97 3.01
C GLU A 475 -9.67 14.70 3.70
N ARG A 476 -9.84 14.51 5.01
CA ARG A 476 -10.91 15.10 5.79
C ARG A 476 -10.41 16.33 6.53
N GLN A 477 -11.26 17.35 6.58
CA GLN A 477 -10.99 18.58 7.30
C GLN A 477 -10.82 18.32 8.81
N PRO A 478 -9.84 18.93 9.49
CA PRO A 478 -9.49 18.61 10.88
C PRO A 478 -10.23 19.44 11.94
N TRP A 479 -11.26 20.19 11.57
CA TRP A 479 -11.93 21.16 12.44
C TRP A 479 -13.30 20.72 12.93
N ASN A 480 -13.82 19.56 12.50
CA ASN A 480 -15.15 19.12 12.88
C ASN A 480 -15.32 19.03 14.40
N LEU A 481 -16.31 19.73 14.97
CA LEU A 481 -16.59 19.67 16.41
C LEU A 481 -17.50 18.52 16.81
N TYR A 482 -18.27 17.97 15.87
CA TYR A 482 -19.20 16.89 16.15
C TYR A 482 -19.33 15.96 14.94
N SER A 483 -19.18 14.66 15.17
CA SER A 483 -19.48 13.62 14.19
C SER A 483 -20.29 12.53 14.85
N GLU A 484 -21.45 12.23 14.29
CA GLU A 484 -22.17 11.03 14.66
C GLU A 484 -21.41 9.81 14.12
N GLY A 485 -21.11 8.86 15.00
CA GLY A 485 -20.46 7.61 14.62
C GLY A 485 -21.46 6.65 14.02
N THR A 486 -21.01 5.78 13.12
CA THR A 486 -21.83 4.68 12.59
C THR A 486 -21.47 3.39 13.30
N ARG A 487 -22.43 2.80 14.02
CA ARG A 487 -22.22 1.55 14.75
C ARG A 487 -21.73 0.44 13.80
N ARG A 488 -20.68 -0.28 14.20
CA ARG A 488 -20.05 -1.40 13.47
C ARG A 488 -19.43 -1.03 12.12
N LEU A 489 -19.26 0.26 11.82
CA LEU A 489 -18.48 0.68 10.67
C LEU A 489 -16.99 0.77 11.06
N VAL A 490 -16.15 0.05 10.30
CA VAL A 490 -14.70 0.07 10.44
C VAL A 490 -14.06 0.58 9.15
N PHE A 491 -13.04 1.42 9.30
CA PHE A 491 -12.25 1.96 8.20
C PHE A 491 -10.87 1.27 8.04
N PRO A 492 -10.23 1.37 6.86
CA PRO A 492 -9.06 0.57 6.49
C PRO A 492 -7.77 0.79 7.28
N GLY A 493 -7.59 1.93 7.96
CA GLY A 493 -6.34 2.27 8.66
C GLY A 493 -5.14 2.59 7.75
N ILE A 494 -5.32 2.67 6.43
CA ILE A 494 -4.24 3.01 5.47
C ILE A 494 -3.69 4.43 5.66
N ASP A 495 -4.47 5.30 6.29
CA ASP A 495 -4.08 6.63 6.76
C ASP A 495 -3.06 6.58 7.90
N PHE A 496 -2.94 5.47 8.64
CA PHE A 496 -1.77 5.25 9.49
C PHE A 496 -0.60 4.65 8.71
N LEU A 497 -0.88 3.60 7.91
CA LEU A 497 0.15 2.80 7.27
C LEU A 497 1.03 3.62 6.31
N LEU A 498 0.43 4.44 5.44
CA LEU A 498 1.21 5.22 4.47
C LEU A 498 2.14 6.25 5.15
N PRO A 499 1.68 7.15 6.04
CA PRO A 499 2.59 8.09 6.71
C PRO A 499 3.60 7.41 7.64
N TYR A 500 3.23 6.31 8.30
CA TYR A 500 4.17 5.57 9.14
C TYR A 500 5.34 5.01 8.33
N TRP A 501 5.06 4.25 7.26
CA TRP A 501 6.11 3.69 6.42
C TRP A 501 6.88 4.75 5.64
N MET A 502 6.23 5.86 5.26
CA MET A 502 6.92 7.02 4.70
C MET A 502 7.89 7.63 5.72
N GLY A 503 7.47 7.83 6.97
CA GLY A 503 8.33 8.37 8.02
C GLY A 503 9.51 7.45 8.34
N ARG A 504 9.27 6.14 8.39
CA ARG A 504 10.32 5.11 8.56
C ARG A 504 11.33 5.12 7.41
N TYR A 505 10.87 5.08 6.17
CA TYR A 505 11.73 5.10 4.98
C TYR A 505 12.58 6.38 4.87
N GLN A 506 12.02 7.52 5.28
CA GLN A 506 12.70 8.82 5.23
C GLN A 506 13.59 9.09 6.46
N GLY A 507 13.61 8.18 7.45
CA GLY A 507 14.36 8.37 8.70
C GLY A 507 13.75 9.41 9.64
N PHE A 508 12.48 9.76 9.47
CA PHE A 508 11.74 10.64 10.39
C PHE A 508 11.28 9.91 11.65
N ILE A 509 11.15 8.58 11.56
CA ILE A 509 10.71 7.69 12.63
C ILE A 509 11.75 6.58 12.74
N GLU A 510 12.28 6.38 13.94
CA GLU A 510 13.15 5.24 14.27
C GLU A 510 12.31 3.97 14.46
N ASP A 511 12.94 2.80 14.31
CA ASP A 511 12.28 1.56 14.71
C ASP A 511 12.15 1.49 16.23
N ASP A 512 10.92 1.43 16.73
CA ASP A 512 10.65 1.28 18.15
C ASP A 512 10.70 -0.19 18.61
N ALA A 513 10.91 -1.14 17.68
CA ALA A 513 11.04 -2.56 17.99
C ALA A 513 11.98 -3.35 17.03
N PRO A 514 13.24 -2.92 16.83
CA PRO A 514 14.14 -3.45 15.78
C PRO A 514 14.52 -4.93 15.91
N GLY A 515 14.43 -5.51 17.11
CA GLY A 515 14.67 -6.95 17.35
C GLY A 515 13.40 -7.80 17.33
N THR A 516 12.26 -7.25 16.91
CA THR A 516 10.99 -7.98 16.91
C THR A 516 10.48 -8.18 15.49
N CYS A 517 9.95 -9.36 15.19
CA CYS A 517 9.33 -9.66 13.90
C CYS A 517 8.26 -10.72 13.98
N LEU A 518 7.44 -10.77 12.94
CA LEU A 518 6.43 -11.80 12.75
C LEU A 518 7.05 -13.01 12.04
N ASP A 519 6.92 -14.19 12.64
CA ASP A 519 7.44 -15.44 12.09
C ASP A 519 6.49 -16.63 12.35
N TRP A 520 6.66 -17.69 11.59
CA TRP A 520 5.80 -18.88 11.66
C TRP A 520 6.19 -19.81 12.81
N ARG A 521 5.25 -20.01 13.75
CA ARG A 521 5.41 -20.95 14.87
C ARG A 521 4.52 -22.17 14.72
N PHE A 522 5.08 -23.38 14.85
CA PHE A 522 4.31 -24.62 14.97
C PHE A 522 3.74 -24.79 16.38
N SER A 523 2.55 -25.39 16.48
CA SER A 523 2.04 -25.86 17.78
C SER A 523 2.99 -26.91 18.37
N GLY A 524 3.47 -26.66 19.60
CA GLY A 524 4.47 -27.48 20.29
C GLY A 524 5.91 -27.28 19.80
N GLY A 525 6.20 -26.34 18.89
CA GLY A 525 7.55 -26.18 18.32
C GLY A 525 7.87 -27.20 17.23
N ALA A 526 8.80 -26.85 16.34
CA ALA A 526 9.23 -27.74 15.27
C ALA A 526 10.14 -28.88 15.77
N LEU A 527 10.86 -28.65 16.86
CA LEU A 527 11.79 -29.63 17.45
C LEU A 527 11.12 -30.65 18.37
N ASP A 528 9.89 -30.44 18.85
CA ASP A 528 9.15 -31.46 19.60
C ASP A 528 8.50 -32.45 18.61
N ILE A 529 9.26 -33.48 18.26
CA ILE A 529 8.88 -34.50 17.29
C ILE A 529 7.93 -35.50 17.92
N ASP A 530 8.15 -35.91 19.16
CA ASP A 530 7.31 -36.92 19.84
C ASP A 530 6.11 -36.33 20.62
N GLY A 531 6.05 -35.01 20.76
CA GLY A 531 4.91 -34.28 21.28
C GLY A 531 4.75 -34.32 22.77
N ASP A 532 5.84 -34.45 23.52
CA ASP A 532 5.84 -34.43 24.98
C ASP A 532 5.85 -33.00 25.57
N GLY A 533 5.97 -31.98 24.71
CA GLY A 533 6.02 -30.57 25.08
C GLY A 533 7.43 -30.07 25.41
N THR A 534 8.45 -30.89 25.21
CA THR A 534 9.86 -30.54 25.33
C THR A 534 10.60 -30.87 24.03
N ALA A 535 11.79 -30.31 23.87
CA ALA A 535 12.68 -30.66 22.76
C ALA A 535 14.02 -31.05 23.36
N ASP A 536 14.39 -32.33 23.27
CA ASP A 536 15.61 -32.84 23.88
C ASP A 536 16.53 -33.60 22.91
N ALA A 537 17.82 -33.69 23.26
CA ALA A 537 18.84 -34.23 22.36
C ALA A 537 18.77 -35.76 22.18
N LEU A 538 18.23 -36.49 23.17
CA LEU A 538 18.21 -37.96 23.20
C LEU A 538 16.89 -38.55 22.71
N THR A 539 15.83 -37.75 22.65
CA THR A 539 14.55 -38.09 22.02
C THR A 539 14.47 -37.42 20.65
N ASP A 540 14.03 -36.17 20.57
CA ASP A 540 13.76 -35.47 19.33
C ASP A 540 14.99 -35.30 18.45
N GLY A 541 16.10 -34.85 19.04
CA GLY A 541 17.37 -34.68 18.33
C GLY A 541 17.85 -35.99 17.71
N LEU A 542 17.68 -37.11 18.42
CA LEU A 542 18.04 -38.43 17.93
C LEU A 542 17.08 -38.91 16.84
N LEU A 543 15.77 -38.68 16.97
CA LEU A 543 14.78 -38.99 15.94
C LEU A 543 15.10 -38.27 14.62
N ILE A 544 15.42 -36.97 14.70
CA ILE A 544 15.79 -36.15 13.54
C ILE A 544 17.07 -36.69 12.89
N VAL A 545 18.15 -36.88 13.66
CA VAL A 545 19.43 -37.37 13.11
C VAL A 545 19.30 -38.76 12.50
N ARG A 546 18.55 -39.68 13.12
CA ARG A 546 18.26 -41.00 12.55
C ARG A 546 17.52 -40.90 11.23
N TYR A 547 16.49 -40.05 11.17
CA TYR A 547 15.77 -39.82 9.94
C TYR A 547 16.70 -39.30 8.82
N LEU A 548 17.58 -38.35 9.11
CA LEU A 548 18.56 -37.79 8.16
C LEU A 548 19.60 -38.82 7.69
N LEU A 549 19.95 -39.79 8.55
CA LEU A 549 20.80 -40.93 8.20
C LEU A 549 20.07 -42.03 7.41
N GLY A 550 18.77 -41.85 7.14
CA GLY A 550 17.97 -42.79 6.34
C GLY A 550 17.25 -43.89 7.13
N TYR A 551 17.25 -43.83 8.46
CA TYR A 551 16.52 -44.79 9.29
C TYR A 551 15.01 -44.57 9.18
N ARG A 552 14.24 -45.66 9.14
CA ARG A 552 12.77 -45.68 8.99
C ARG A 552 12.15 -46.75 9.90
N ASP A 553 10.82 -46.76 10.00
CA ASP A 553 10.02 -47.71 10.77
C ASP A 553 10.52 -47.83 12.23
N GLU A 554 10.55 -49.04 12.80
CA GLU A 554 11.04 -49.28 14.16
C GLU A 554 12.47 -48.77 14.40
N ALA A 555 13.32 -48.78 13.37
CA ALA A 555 14.70 -48.31 13.49
C ALA A 555 14.80 -46.78 13.68
N LEU A 556 13.76 -46.04 13.26
CA LEU A 556 13.66 -44.60 13.53
C LEU A 556 13.41 -44.36 15.02
N VAL A 557 12.43 -45.05 15.61
CA VAL A 557 11.89 -44.75 16.94
C VAL A 557 12.52 -45.52 18.10
N GLN A 558 13.28 -46.59 17.84
CA GLN A 558 13.79 -47.49 18.87
C GLN A 558 14.56 -46.75 19.99
N ALA A 559 14.00 -46.73 21.20
CA ALA A 559 14.58 -46.07 22.38
C ALA A 559 14.86 -44.55 22.21
N ALA A 560 14.09 -43.87 21.36
CA ALA A 560 14.21 -42.44 21.09
C ALA A 560 12.90 -41.66 21.30
N ILE A 561 11.92 -42.25 21.98
CA ILE A 561 10.63 -41.63 22.31
C ILE A 561 10.58 -41.30 23.80
N ALA A 562 10.17 -40.08 24.15
CA ALA A 562 10.02 -39.60 25.51
C ALA A 562 8.80 -40.19 26.25
N PRO A 563 8.86 -40.33 27.58
CA PRO A 563 7.69 -40.58 28.39
C PRO A 563 6.69 -39.42 28.30
N GLY A 564 5.43 -39.70 27.98
CA GLY A 564 4.39 -38.67 27.84
C GLY A 564 4.22 -38.14 26.41
N CYS A 565 4.90 -38.77 25.43
CA CYS A 565 4.68 -38.54 24.01
C CYS A 565 3.19 -38.51 23.64
N THR A 566 2.84 -37.62 22.72
CA THR A 566 1.53 -37.63 22.04
C THR A 566 1.63 -38.27 20.65
N ARG A 567 2.86 -38.44 20.14
CA ARG A 567 3.24 -39.15 18.92
C ARG A 567 4.25 -40.23 19.30
N CYS A 568 3.79 -41.48 19.41
CA CYS A 568 4.55 -42.56 20.06
C CYS A 568 4.87 -43.73 19.13
N ASP A 569 4.60 -43.60 17.84
CA ASP A 569 4.75 -44.66 16.83
C ASP A 569 5.49 -44.13 15.60
N HIS A 570 6.08 -45.04 14.81
CA HIS A 570 6.92 -44.64 13.69
C HIS A 570 6.15 -43.90 12.59
N ASP A 571 4.86 -44.18 12.38
CA ASP A 571 4.05 -43.51 11.36
C ASP A 571 3.80 -42.04 11.74
N SER A 572 3.36 -41.79 12.98
CA SER A 572 3.10 -40.42 13.46
C SER A 572 4.37 -39.57 13.57
N ILE A 573 5.50 -40.17 13.99
CA ILE A 573 6.81 -39.54 14.03
C ILE A 573 7.32 -39.22 12.62
N HIS A 574 7.25 -40.18 11.69
CA HIS A 574 7.66 -39.96 10.30
C HIS A 574 6.85 -38.84 9.67
N ALA A 575 5.52 -38.87 9.79
CA ALA A 575 4.64 -37.82 9.28
C ALA A 575 4.97 -36.44 9.88
N ARG A 576 5.29 -36.38 11.18
CA ARG A 576 5.72 -35.13 11.83
C ARG A 576 7.02 -34.62 11.25
N ILE A 577 8.05 -35.46 11.16
CA ILE A 577 9.36 -35.05 10.58
C ILE A 577 9.17 -34.57 9.15
N GLU A 578 8.39 -35.27 8.31
CA GLU A 578 8.10 -34.83 6.94
C GLU A 578 7.45 -33.43 6.89
N GLN A 579 6.58 -33.12 7.85
CA GLN A 579 5.92 -31.81 7.95
C GLN A 579 6.91 -30.68 8.31
N VAL A 580 7.89 -30.93 9.17
CA VAL A 580 8.75 -29.89 9.76
C VAL A 580 10.18 -29.87 9.22
N LYS A 581 10.64 -30.91 8.51
CA LYS A 581 12.05 -31.10 8.12
C LYS A 581 12.67 -29.94 7.35
N GLY A 582 11.87 -29.16 6.63
CA GLY A 582 12.34 -27.96 5.93
C GLY A 582 12.89 -26.86 6.84
N GLN A 583 12.63 -26.95 8.15
CA GLN A 583 13.15 -26.03 9.17
C GLN A 583 14.45 -26.52 9.83
N PHE A 584 14.94 -27.71 9.46
CA PHE A 584 16.13 -28.30 10.08
C PHE A 584 17.42 -27.99 9.33
N ASP A 585 17.39 -27.13 8.31
CA ASP A 585 18.59 -26.54 7.72
C ASP A 585 19.05 -25.38 8.62
N LEU A 586 19.94 -25.68 9.57
CA LEU A 586 20.36 -24.74 10.62
C LEU A 586 21.37 -23.71 10.09
N ASP A 587 22.25 -24.10 9.16
CA ASP A 587 23.27 -23.21 8.59
C ASP A 587 22.87 -22.53 7.26
N ALA A 588 21.66 -22.81 6.77
CA ALA A 588 21.07 -22.23 5.56
C ALA A 588 21.93 -22.42 4.30
N ASP A 589 22.59 -23.57 4.17
CA ASP A 589 23.35 -23.94 2.98
C ASP A 589 22.48 -24.55 1.85
N GLU A 590 21.15 -24.65 2.08
CA GLU A 590 20.16 -25.27 1.20
C GLU A 590 20.26 -26.80 1.12
N SER A 591 21.00 -27.45 2.02
CA SER A 591 21.26 -28.89 2.05
C SER A 591 21.07 -29.51 3.44
N LEU A 592 19.88 -30.07 3.69
CA LEU A 592 19.59 -30.76 4.93
C LEU A 592 20.43 -32.04 5.12
N ASN A 593 21.38 -32.05 6.07
CA ASN A 593 22.37 -33.11 6.25
C ASN A 593 22.64 -33.48 7.73
N ALA A 594 22.75 -34.79 8.00
CA ALA A 594 22.99 -35.32 9.36
C ALA A 594 24.34 -34.89 9.98
N LEU A 595 25.38 -34.68 9.17
CA LEU A 595 26.73 -34.37 9.63
C LEU A 595 26.97 -32.88 9.85
N THR A 596 26.11 -32.02 9.29
CA THR A 596 26.13 -30.57 9.50
C THR A 596 24.96 -30.19 10.41
N ASP A 597 23.75 -30.08 9.85
CA ASP A 597 22.54 -29.71 10.58
C ASP A 597 22.22 -30.62 11.75
N GLY A 598 22.28 -31.93 11.53
CA GLY A 598 22.01 -32.92 12.56
C GLY A 598 22.97 -32.78 13.75
N GLN A 599 24.24 -32.48 13.48
CA GLN A 599 25.22 -32.22 14.54
C GLN A 599 24.99 -30.87 15.22
N LEU A 600 24.71 -29.79 14.47
CA LEU A 600 24.39 -28.48 15.02
C LEU A 600 23.18 -28.56 15.96
N LEU A 601 22.13 -29.25 15.52
CA LEU A 601 20.88 -29.43 16.25
C LEU A 601 21.10 -30.22 17.55
N ILE A 602 21.75 -31.40 17.49
CA ILE A 602 22.05 -32.19 18.68
C ILE A 602 22.96 -31.41 19.63
N ARG A 603 23.96 -30.69 19.12
CA ARG A 603 24.87 -29.89 19.97
C ARG A 603 24.12 -28.78 20.68
N TYR A 604 23.23 -28.09 19.97
CA TYR A 604 22.39 -27.04 20.54
C TYR A 604 21.48 -27.59 21.65
N LEU A 605 20.82 -28.73 21.43
CA LEU A 605 19.93 -29.38 22.41
C LEU A 605 20.70 -29.89 23.64
N PHE A 606 21.97 -30.29 23.50
CA PHE A 606 22.84 -30.57 24.65
C PHE A 606 23.35 -29.32 25.39
N GLY A 607 23.00 -28.12 24.93
CA GLY A 607 23.37 -26.85 25.55
C GLY A 607 24.72 -26.29 25.10
N TYR A 608 25.36 -26.84 24.06
CA TYR A 608 26.57 -26.23 23.50
C TYR A 608 26.25 -24.91 22.81
N ARG A 609 27.13 -23.93 22.99
CA ARG A 609 27.02 -22.56 22.46
C ARG A 609 28.40 -22.05 22.04
N GLY A 610 28.46 -20.90 21.35
CA GLY A 610 29.71 -20.29 20.90
C GLY A 610 30.48 -21.20 19.95
N ALA A 611 31.81 -21.11 19.95
CA ALA A 611 32.66 -21.90 19.04
C ALA A 611 32.42 -23.42 19.13
N VAL A 612 32.03 -23.94 20.29
CA VAL A 612 31.75 -25.38 20.47
C VAL A 612 30.52 -25.82 19.67
N LEU A 613 29.54 -24.93 19.48
CA LEU A 613 28.36 -25.22 18.68
C LEU A 613 28.75 -25.44 17.21
N THR A 614 29.61 -24.59 16.65
CA THR A 614 29.89 -24.52 15.20
C THR A 614 31.17 -25.20 14.75
N GLN A 615 32.06 -25.55 15.68
CA GLN A 615 33.37 -26.13 15.34
C GLN A 615 33.22 -27.44 14.56
N ASP A 616 33.74 -27.42 13.32
CA ASP A 616 33.77 -28.54 12.37
C ASP A 616 32.38 -29.10 11.98
N THR A 617 31.32 -28.31 12.13
CA THR A 617 29.92 -28.74 11.83
C THR A 617 29.18 -27.85 10.85
N VAL A 618 29.65 -26.64 10.58
CA VAL A 618 29.01 -25.73 9.61
C VAL A 618 29.45 -26.08 8.19
N ALA A 619 28.51 -26.19 7.26
CA ALA A 619 28.76 -26.53 5.89
C ALA A 619 29.52 -25.44 5.11
N PRO A 620 30.34 -25.80 4.10
CA PRO A 620 30.85 -24.83 3.14
C PRO A 620 29.71 -24.20 2.34
N GLY A 621 29.59 -22.87 2.34
CA GLY A 621 28.50 -22.17 1.67
C GLY A 621 27.32 -21.81 2.58
N CYS A 622 27.45 -22.02 3.89
CA CYS A 622 26.52 -21.52 4.90
C CYS A 622 26.13 -20.06 4.66
N LYS A 623 24.88 -19.75 5.00
CA LYS A 623 24.38 -18.38 5.11
C LYS A 623 24.23 -17.95 6.57
N ARG A 624 24.06 -18.91 7.49
CA ARG A 624 24.15 -18.76 8.95
C ARG A 624 25.39 -19.49 9.43
N CYS A 625 26.51 -18.77 9.53
CA CYS A 625 27.82 -19.40 9.72
C CYS A 625 28.35 -19.31 11.15
N ASP A 626 27.87 -18.35 11.94
CA ASP A 626 28.31 -18.17 13.32
C ASP A 626 27.33 -18.77 14.33
N ALA A 627 27.84 -18.93 15.55
CA ALA A 627 27.10 -19.61 16.61
C ALA A 627 25.91 -18.81 17.12
N GLN A 628 25.91 -17.48 16.96
CA GLN A 628 24.81 -16.63 17.41
C GLN A 628 23.62 -16.83 16.47
N ASP A 629 23.82 -16.67 15.16
CA ASP A 629 22.76 -16.83 14.16
C ASP A 629 22.12 -18.23 14.22
N ILE A 630 22.95 -19.27 14.36
CA ILE A 630 22.46 -20.66 14.48
C ILE A 630 21.68 -20.86 15.78
N SER A 631 22.13 -20.28 16.90
CA SER A 631 21.43 -20.40 18.18
C SER A 631 20.08 -19.69 18.15
N GLU A 632 20.03 -18.48 17.57
CA GLU A 632 18.80 -17.71 17.41
C GLU A 632 17.80 -18.45 16.51
N TYR A 633 18.26 -19.05 15.41
CA TYR A 633 17.42 -19.86 14.54
C TYR A 633 16.91 -21.12 15.24
N ALA A 634 17.78 -21.88 15.90
CA ALA A 634 17.40 -23.10 16.63
C ALA A 634 16.41 -22.80 17.77
N ALA A 635 16.53 -21.64 18.43
CA ALA A 635 15.60 -21.21 19.46
C ALA A 635 14.16 -21.04 18.95
N LYS A 636 13.96 -20.56 17.70
CA LYS A 636 12.63 -20.44 17.09
C LYS A 636 11.92 -21.77 16.91
N LEU A 637 12.69 -22.86 16.81
CA LEU A 637 12.18 -24.20 16.57
C LEU A 637 11.72 -24.89 17.86
N LEU A 638 12.05 -24.35 19.03
CA LEU A 638 11.65 -24.89 20.33
C LEU A 638 10.13 -24.70 20.61
N PRO A 639 9.55 -25.50 21.52
CA PRO A 639 8.14 -25.45 21.89
C PRO A 639 7.59 -24.11 22.38
#